data_AF-A0A380T8P5-F1
#
_entry.id   AF-A0A380T8P5-F1
#
_cell.length_a   1.000
_cell.length_b   1.000
_cell.length_c   1.000
_cell.angle_alpha   90.00
_cell.angle_beta   90.00
_cell.angle_gamma   90.00
#
_symmetry.space_group_name_H-M   'P 1'
#
loop_
_entity.id
_entity.type
_entity.pdbx_description
1 polymer ?
#
loop_
_entity_poly.entity_id
_entity_poly.type
_entity_poly.pdbx_seq_one_letter_code
_entity_poly.pdbx_strand_id
1 'polypeptide(L)'
;MAGKGLLGAAVAALTVVLFTFGGSAWSQLPGNPAGRGPAAPLPVPTGKANVVAVSGGQVQGVVIDNVAVYGGIPYAAAPVGDLRWRAPQPVAPWKGVRDASAFGKSCTPPPNGAEDCLFLNVYKPADAKPGAKLPVMFWVHGGGFTGGSGSQYDGSSFAKQGVVYVSINYRMGRAGWFAHPAITKNAPKGEAVDNFGLMDQIAALKWVQANIGAFGGDNKNVTVFGESAGGVSSMYLITVDAAQGLFQKMIAESSFGLAPAFDHAQSEKVGADFFATKGVTGDSAATLAAMRKVSWADMQGGTKVGETQPIVDGALIKRDSGTAFSEGRELKVPLLLGGTSNEASLWPTANPVDRLAKLGPLPAEYNPDGKHDAAKVINLMTTDYFIGQPDREMARWHVKHGAPTFRYYFSYLPPNRRTPDALGVPHGGEIAYVFGRSTAEPQDAAMIKAVQAYWVAFAKTGDPGNAGGTAWPKYDLASEAVMDFSSDGPVVRNHMFDARYDWVRDHRARIDATADPGIPPLMNINPAREGPRQWVMVQPAPKPPVAAPAVWTGIANPTVTGPIPARAPLGDPSRDYPWFTTFHNLAAVGYVEEEFFYEGTASQFDTPNGQDGTLKDSGHKYKTRLIVRRPKDPKKFNGTVLAEWQNVTAGYDLDAHWEATFEQIVRGGYAWVGISAQRVGVQQPPNGLKLYSPTRYASLDVTDGGTITNDALSYDIFAQGMQAVKSPKGVNPLGPLKAQRVIAMGASQSAARLGTYINSLHKQLGGPVDAYLLFIGGARVRDDIPVPVMKILSETDIPGQVPSRQPDTDKYRQWEVTGASHAGRHLALNSGSLNRRDSIVREAPACTYPTWPRTPIDNVLGASYDLIDKWVKTGVAPPTAPKADIVSREGDIPGRNGQPATRGTINDLVRDERGNALGGIRLAEFAVPTSLSTRENTGNTFCFLYGRYEPFPDEVIKQLYPTHADYVAKVKTQTAANVKAGYIQPADAQRTVARAERSYIGSGDPCKAACRAAEDLEDSTYFYLGLYKDVDKIGSDVSAITRNIAKSDGVKGKPADRQAALKGLDGYITRIRALEKAHTIAASTAKELVTAAEAVKTAVSAN
;
A
#
# COMPACT_ATOMS: atom_id res chain seq x y z
N MET A 1 -74.04 15.64 -7.50
CA MET A 1 -73.35 16.42 -8.55
C MET A 1 -71.92 15.90 -8.65
N ALA A 2 -71.53 15.46 -9.86
CA ALA A 2 -70.22 15.04 -10.39
C ALA A 2 -69.11 14.62 -9.39
N GLY A 3 -68.48 13.44 -9.44
CA GLY A 3 -68.25 12.48 -10.52
C GLY A 3 -66.79 11.99 -10.47
N LYS A 4 -66.56 10.72 -10.85
CA LYS A 4 -65.29 9.94 -10.92
C LYS A 4 -64.97 9.12 -9.65
N GLY A 5 -64.65 7.82 -9.71
CA GLY A 5 -64.46 6.93 -10.86
C GLY A 5 -63.53 5.77 -10.48
N LEU A 6 -64.09 4.56 -10.54
CA LEU A 6 -63.57 3.19 -10.52
C LEU A 6 -62.07 2.86 -10.79
N LEU A 7 -61.66 1.78 -10.08
CA LEU A 7 -60.81 0.63 -10.44
C LEU A 7 -59.26 0.73 -10.44
N GLY A 8 -58.67 -0.21 -9.69
CA GLY A 8 -57.97 -1.32 -10.33
C GLY A 8 -56.47 -1.46 -10.06
N ALA A 9 -56.12 -2.54 -9.35
CA ALA A 9 -54.86 -3.28 -9.37
C ALA A 9 -53.51 -2.51 -9.30
N ALA A 10 -52.82 -2.63 -8.16
CA ALA A 10 -51.37 -2.40 -8.08
C ALA A 10 -50.69 -3.64 -7.49
N VAL A 11 -50.13 -4.47 -8.38
CA VAL A 11 -49.15 -5.53 -8.07
C VAL A 11 -47.79 -5.04 -8.58
N ALA A 12 -46.79 -5.16 -7.71
CA ALA A 12 -45.34 -5.21 -7.95
C ALA A 12 -44.67 -4.05 -8.71
N ALA A 13 -44.03 -3.16 -7.96
CA ALA A 13 -42.80 -2.47 -8.39
C ALA A 13 -41.92 -2.21 -7.16
N LEU A 14 -41.11 -3.19 -6.75
CA LEU A 14 -40.04 -2.99 -5.77
C LEU A 14 -38.84 -2.35 -6.49
N THR A 15 -38.56 -1.09 -6.18
CA THR A 15 -37.42 -0.36 -6.74
C THR A 15 -36.26 -0.52 -5.77
N VAL A 16 -35.28 -1.35 -6.13
CA VAL A 16 -34.07 -1.62 -5.35
C VAL A 16 -33.11 -0.42 -5.47
N VAL A 17 -32.84 0.24 -4.35
CA VAL A 17 -31.80 1.27 -4.22
C VAL A 17 -30.43 0.59 -4.20
N LEU A 18 -29.67 0.76 -5.28
CA LEU A 18 -28.34 0.19 -5.49
C LEU A 18 -27.25 1.02 -4.78
N PHE A 19 -26.62 0.46 -3.75
CA PHE A 19 -25.33 0.93 -3.25
C PHE A 19 -24.19 0.40 -4.13
N THR A 20 -23.21 1.24 -4.42
CA THR A 20 -21.95 0.89 -5.10
C THR A 20 -20.80 0.97 -4.10
N PHE A 21 -20.32 -0.19 -3.63
CA PHE A 21 -19.03 -0.29 -2.95
C PHE A 21 -17.93 -0.55 -4.00
N GLY A 22 -16.99 0.39 -4.13
CA GLY A 22 -15.82 0.25 -4.99
C GLY A 22 -14.89 -0.86 -4.49
N GLY A 23 -14.48 -1.75 -5.40
CA GLY A 23 -13.77 -2.98 -5.10
C GLY A 23 -12.31 -2.90 -4.66
N SER A 24 -11.88 -1.76 -4.11
CA SER A 24 -10.54 -1.60 -3.53
C SER A 24 -10.49 -1.82 -2.00
N ALA A 25 -11.62 -2.03 -1.33
CA ALA A 25 -11.66 -2.12 0.13
C ALA A 25 -11.10 -3.42 0.72
N TRP A 26 -11.00 -4.53 -0.05
CA TRP A 26 -10.39 -5.77 0.44
C TRP A 26 -8.86 -5.84 0.23
N SER A 27 -8.31 -4.96 -0.61
CA SER A 27 -6.86 -4.83 -0.85
C SER A 27 -6.24 -3.60 -0.17
N GLN A 28 -7.04 -2.78 0.54
CA GLN A 28 -6.61 -1.54 1.18
C GLN A 28 -7.08 -1.42 2.65
N LEU A 29 -6.98 -2.49 3.43
CA LEU A 29 -7.05 -2.35 4.89
C LEU A 29 -5.73 -1.76 5.43
N PRO A 30 -5.76 -0.73 6.30
CA PRO A 30 -4.61 -0.30 7.07
C PRO A 30 -4.33 -1.37 8.13
N GLY A 31 -3.47 -2.32 7.76
CA GLY A 31 -3.20 -3.53 8.53
C GLY A 31 -3.41 -4.74 7.63
N ASN A 32 -2.34 -5.18 6.97
CA ASN A 32 -2.32 -6.52 6.41
C ASN A 32 -2.40 -7.47 7.62
N PRO A 33 -3.42 -8.34 7.77
CA PRO A 33 -3.37 -9.41 8.76
C PRO A 33 -2.04 -10.12 8.58
N ALA A 34 -1.32 -10.39 9.67
CA ALA A 34 -0.04 -11.06 9.66
C ALA A 34 -0.17 -12.47 9.06
N GLY A 35 -0.17 -12.58 7.72
CA GLY A 35 -0.54 -13.82 7.04
C GLY A 35 -0.50 -13.75 5.50
N ARG A 36 -0.86 -12.63 4.87
CA ARG A 36 -0.93 -12.51 3.40
C ARG A 36 0.38 -12.02 2.77
N GLY A 37 1.37 -12.91 2.67
CA GLY A 37 2.54 -12.70 1.80
C GLY A 37 2.29 -13.23 0.37
N PRO A 38 3.09 -12.80 -0.63
CA PRO A 38 3.18 -13.54 -1.89
C PRO A 38 3.62 -14.98 -1.63
N ALA A 39 3.27 -15.92 -2.51
CA ALA A 39 3.68 -17.32 -2.40
C ALA A 39 5.20 -17.40 -2.21
N ALA A 40 5.64 -17.88 -1.05
CA ALA A 40 7.06 -18.07 -0.79
C ALA A 40 7.59 -19.20 -1.68
N PRO A 41 8.71 -19.02 -2.39
CA PRO A 41 9.40 -20.15 -2.97
C PRO A 41 9.79 -21.10 -1.83
N LEU A 42 9.63 -22.41 -2.06
CA LEU A 42 10.09 -23.42 -1.12
C LEU A 42 11.60 -23.20 -0.84
N PRO A 43 12.05 -23.26 0.43
CA PRO A 43 13.47 -23.25 0.75
C PRO A 43 14.23 -24.31 -0.06
N VAL A 44 15.54 -24.10 -0.28
CA VAL A 44 16.37 -25.02 -1.08
C VAL A 44 16.20 -26.46 -0.57
N PRO A 45 15.68 -27.39 -1.40
CA PRO A 45 15.49 -28.78 -1.00
C PRO A 45 16.78 -29.43 -0.54
N THR A 46 16.74 -30.18 0.57
CA THR A 46 17.84 -31.03 1.00
C THR A 46 17.83 -32.40 0.30
N GLY A 47 16.74 -32.71 -0.44
CA GLY A 47 16.61 -33.92 -1.24
C GLY A 47 15.23 -34.09 -1.86
N LYS A 48 15.05 -35.17 -2.63
CA LYS A 48 13.73 -35.59 -3.15
C LYS A 48 12.97 -36.35 -2.07
N ALA A 49 11.65 -36.15 -2.00
CA ALA A 49 10.79 -36.99 -1.17
C ALA A 49 10.48 -38.33 -1.87
N ASN A 50 9.88 -39.25 -1.12
CA ASN A 50 9.42 -40.52 -1.68
C ASN A 50 8.32 -40.29 -2.74
N VAL A 51 8.24 -41.21 -3.70
CA VAL A 51 7.11 -41.25 -4.64
C VAL A 51 5.88 -41.77 -3.90
N VAL A 52 4.75 -41.07 -4.01
CA VAL A 52 3.48 -41.43 -3.37
C VAL A 52 2.41 -41.64 -4.42
N ALA A 53 1.69 -42.76 -4.34
CA ALA A 53 0.54 -43.02 -5.18
C ALA A 53 -0.69 -42.27 -4.63
N VAL A 54 -1.39 -41.56 -5.52
CA VAL A 54 -2.60 -40.79 -5.23
C VAL A 54 -3.64 -41.06 -6.31
N SER A 55 -4.87 -40.61 -6.07
CA SER A 55 -5.93 -40.60 -7.07
C SER A 55 -5.47 -39.81 -8.28
N GLY A 56 -5.42 -40.48 -9.45
CA GLY A 56 -4.94 -39.91 -10.71
C GLY A 56 -3.51 -40.30 -11.11
N GLY A 57 -2.64 -40.76 -10.20
CA GLY A 57 -1.29 -41.22 -10.56
C GLY A 57 -0.28 -41.17 -9.42
N GLN A 58 0.99 -40.97 -9.75
CA GLN A 58 2.08 -40.87 -8.76
C GLN A 58 2.59 -39.44 -8.66
N VAL A 59 2.99 -39.01 -7.46
CA VAL A 59 3.59 -37.68 -7.20
C VAL A 59 4.91 -37.82 -6.44
N GLN A 60 5.86 -36.91 -6.68
CA GLN A 60 7.10 -36.81 -5.92
C GLN A 60 7.32 -35.37 -5.45
N GLY A 61 7.43 -35.18 -4.15
CA GLY A 61 7.72 -33.90 -3.52
C GLY A 61 9.21 -33.71 -3.22
N VAL A 62 9.49 -32.78 -2.32
CA VAL A 62 10.84 -32.45 -1.83
C VAL A 62 10.93 -32.58 -0.32
N VAL A 63 12.15 -32.76 0.20
CA VAL A 63 12.43 -32.71 1.63
C VAL A 63 13.13 -31.39 1.94
N ILE A 64 12.63 -30.70 2.97
CA ILE A 64 13.14 -29.42 3.47
C ILE A 64 13.12 -29.51 4.99
N ASP A 65 14.29 -29.43 5.62
CA ASP A 65 14.42 -29.41 7.09
C ASP A 65 13.58 -30.50 7.81
N ASN A 66 13.79 -31.76 7.36
CA ASN A 66 13.08 -32.97 7.84
C ASN A 66 11.55 -32.97 7.65
N VAL A 67 11.02 -32.08 6.82
CA VAL A 67 9.62 -32.08 6.37
C VAL A 67 9.57 -32.46 4.90
N ALA A 68 8.75 -33.44 4.54
CA ALA A 68 8.44 -33.72 3.14
C ALA A 68 7.24 -32.89 2.70
N VAL A 69 7.42 -32.12 1.62
CA VAL A 69 6.45 -31.20 1.04
C VAL A 69 6.08 -31.66 -0.36
N TYR A 70 4.79 -31.81 -0.61
CA TYR A 70 4.22 -32.13 -1.91
C TYR A 70 3.26 -31.00 -2.30
N GLY A 71 3.73 -30.09 -3.16
CA GLY A 71 2.95 -28.95 -3.64
C GLY A 71 2.20 -29.25 -4.94
N GLY A 72 1.11 -28.53 -5.16
CA GLY A 72 0.48 -28.46 -6.49
C GLY A 72 -0.18 -29.77 -6.96
N ILE A 73 -0.65 -30.61 -6.03
CA ILE A 73 -1.33 -31.86 -6.37
C ILE A 73 -2.76 -31.53 -6.83
N PRO A 74 -3.17 -31.88 -8.06
CA PRO A 74 -4.55 -31.66 -8.49
C PRO A 74 -5.49 -32.62 -7.75
N TYR A 75 -6.50 -32.09 -7.08
CA TYR A 75 -7.54 -32.92 -6.44
C TYR A 75 -8.81 -33.03 -7.28
N ALA A 76 -8.95 -32.19 -8.31
CA ALA A 76 -10.04 -32.18 -9.27
C ALA A 76 -9.52 -31.80 -10.66
N ALA A 77 -10.31 -32.03 -11.70
CA ALA A 77 -10.03 -31.52 -13.04
C ALA A 77 -10.09 -29.98 -13.07
N ALA A 78 -9.30 -29.37 -13.95
CA ALA A 78 -9.29 -27.91 -14.14
C ALA A 78 -10.71 -27.41 -14.50
N PRO A 79 -11.28 -26.45 -13.75
CA PRO A 79 -12.66 -25.99 -13.95
C PRO A 79 -12.76 -24.95 -15.07
N VAL A 80 -12.10 -25.20 -16.20
CA VAL A 80 -11.98 -24.30 -17.35
C VAL A 80 -12.98 -24.65 -18.47
N GLY A 81 -13.28 -23.69 -19.33
CA GLY A 81 -14.13 -23.92 -20.51
C GLY A 81 -15.52 -24.44 -20.12
N ASP A 82 -15.89 -25.61 -20.64
CA ASP A 82 -17.20 -26.24 -20.36
C ASP A 82 -17.35 -26.72 -18.92
N LEU A 83 -16.26 -26.80 -18.14
CA LEU A 83 -16.29 -27.11 -16.72
C LEU A 83 -16.45 -25.86 -15.84
N ARG A 84 -16.42 -24.66 -16.42
CA ARG A 84 -16.72 -23.43 -15.70
C ARG A 84 -18.18 -23.44 -15.23
N TRP A 85 -18.35 -23.17 -13.94
CA TRP A 85 -19.62 -23.28 -13.19
C TRP A 85 -20.27 -24.66 -13.27
N ARG A 86 -19.45 -25.69 -13.08
CA ARG A 86 -19.90 -27.04 -12.77
C ARG A 86 -19.27 -27.53 -11.48
N ALA A 87 -19.86 -28.56 -10.88
CA ALA A 87 -19.25 -29.25 -9.74
C ALA A 87 -17.84 -29.76 -10.11
N PRO A 88 -16.88 -29.78 -9.16
CA PRO A 88 -15.53 -30.28 -9.41
C PRO A 88 -15.56 -31.71 -9.94
N GLN A 89 -14.92 -31.96 -11.09
CA GLN A 89 -14.89 -33.26 -11.74
C GLN A 89 -13.66 -34.07 -11.29
N PRO A 90 -13.70 -35.41 -11.36
CA PRO A 90 -12.54 -36.25 -11.06
C PRO A 90 -11.31 -35.84 -11.90
N VAL A 91 -10.13 -35.89 -11.29
CA VAL A 91 -8.88 -35.61 -11.99
C VAL A 91 -8.65 -36.63 -13.12
N ALA A 92 -8.18 -36.16 -14.27
CA ALA A 92 -7.76 -37.05 -15.34
C ALA A 92 -6.53 -37.85 -14.91
N PRO A 93 -6.51 -39.19 -15.09
CA PRO A 93 -5.33 -39.99 -14.78
C PRO A 93 -4.11 -39.55 -15.60
N TRP A 94 -2.94 -39.47 -14.96
CA TRP A 94 -1.67 -39.19 -15.60
C TRP A 94 -0.74 -40.41 -15.53
N LYS A 95 0.18 -40.52 -16.51
CA LYS A 95 1.21 -41.54 -16.55
C LYS A 95 2.51 -41.03 -15.92
N GLY A 96 3.27 -41.94 -15.29
CA GLY A 96 4.54 -41.61 -14.65
C GLY A 96 4.38 -40.85 -13.32
N VAL A 97 5.48 -40.26 -12.86
CA VAL A 97 5.56 -39.50 -11.61
C VAL A 97 5.44 -38.02 -11.93
N ARG A 98 4.40 -37.37 -11.39
CA ARG A 98 4.21 -35.92 -11.47
C ARG A 98 5.10 -35.23 -10.45
N ASP A 99 5.77 -34.18 -10.88
CA ASP A 99 6.55 -33.32 -10.00
C ASP A 99 5.61 -32.51 -9.08
N ALA A 100 5.79 -32.67 -7.78
CA ALA A 100 5.09 -31.96 -6.72
C ALA A 100 6.10 -31.17 -5.86
N SER A 101 7.20 -30.72 -6.45
CA SER A 101 8.22 -29.86 -5.80
C SER A 101 7.86 -28.37 -5.80
N ALA A 102 6.75 -27.97 -6.42
CA ALA A 102 6.29 -26.59 -6.51
C ALA A 102 4.78 -26.48 -6.26
N PHE A 103 4.35 -25.32 -5.74
CA PHE A 103 2.92 -25.07 -5.48
C PHE A 103 2.13 -24.83 -6.77
N GLY A 104 0.86 -25.22 -6.75
CA GLY A 104 -0.07 -24.97 -7.85
C GLY A 104 -0.49 -23.49 -7.94
N LYS A 105 -1.04 -23.10 -9.10
CA LYS A 105 -1.53 -21.73 -9.33
C LYS A 105 -2.69 -21.39 -8.37
N SER A 106 -2.68 -20.17 -7.85
CA SER A 106 -3.75 -19.61 -7.02
C SER A 106 -5.07 -19.45 -7.81
N CYS A 107 -6.21 -19.56 -7.13
CA CYS A 107 -7.53 -19.22 -7.68
C CYS A 107 -7.86 -17.72 -7.60
N THR A 108 -6.93 -16.87 -7.15
CA THR A 108 -7.10 -15.41 -7.15
C THR A 108 -7.28 -14.88 -8.57
N PRO A 109 -8.06 -13.80 -8.78
CA PRO A 109 -8.14 -13.19 -10.09
C PRO A 109 -6.78 -12.67 -10.61
N PRO A 110 -6.61 -12.53 -11.95
CA PRO A 110 -5.38 -12.03 -12.56
C PRO A 110 -4.94 -10.65 -12.00
N PRO A 111 -3.63 -10.35 -11.97
CA PRO A 111 -2.53 -11.15 -12.52
C PRO A 111 -2.06 -12.30 -11.60
N ASN A 112 -2.67 -12.48 -10.42
CA ASN A 112 -2.09 -13.28 -9.34
C ASN A 112 -2.51 -14.77 -9.35
N GLY A 113 -3.42 -15.19 -10.22
CA GLY A 113 -3.90 -16.57 -10.29
C GLY A 113 -4.51 -16.96 -11.62
N ALA A 114 -5.03 -18.18 -11.70
CA ALA A 114 -5.59 -18.81 -12.89
C ALA A 114 -6.89 -19.54 -12.58
N GLU A 115 -7.65 -19.87 -13.61
CA GLU A 115 -8.86 -20.70 -13.46
C GLU A 115 -8.53 -22.19 -13.27
N ASP A 116 -7.45 -22.67 -13.89
CA ASP A 116 -6.84 -23.96 -13.55
C ASP A 116 -6.07 -23.81 -12.23
N CYS A 117 -6.76 -24.04 -11.11
CA CYS A 117 -6.26 -23.73 -9.78
C CYS A 117 -6.65 -24.73 -8.67
N LEU A 118 -7.37 -25.81 -8.99
CA LEU A 118 -7.86 -26.81 -8.00
C LEU A 118 -6.74 -27.75 -7.54
N PHE A 119 -5.76 -27.17 -6.84
CA PHE A 119 -4.59 -27.83 -6.30
C PHE A 119 -4.61 -27.84 -4.77
N LEU A 120 -3.95 -28.83 -4.18
CA LEU A 120 -3.65 -28.89 -2.75
C LEU A 120 -2.18 -29.19 -2.50
N ASN A 121 -1.75 -28.94 -1.27
CA ASN A 121 -0.39 -29.15 -0.81
C ASN A 121 -0.40 -30.02 0.45
N VAL A 122 0.57 -30.92 0.59
CA VAL A 122 0.72 -31.81 1.75
C VAL A 122 2.10 -31.63 2.37
N TYR A 123 2.13 -31.40 3.68
CA TYR A 123 3.34 -31.34 4.51
C TYR A 123 3.28 -32.46 5.54
N LYS A 124 4.39 -33.16 5.74
CA LYS A 124 4.47 -34.28 6.69
C LYS A 124 5.89 -34.45 7.24
N PRO A 125 6.08 -35.10 8.40
CA PRO A 125 7.40 -35.56 8.81
C PRO A 125 8.06 -36.38 7.69
N ALA A 126 9.31 -36.09 7.34
CA ALA A 126 9.97 -36.73 6.20
C ALA A 126 10.12 -38.25 6.37
N ASP A 127 10.23 -38.72 7.62
CA ASP A 127 10.37 -40.11 8.01
C ASP A 127 9.04 -40.88 8.12
N ALA A 128 7.90 -40.17 8.20
CA ALA A 128 6.60 -40.81 8.34
C ALA A 128 6.34 -41.81 7.20
N LYS A 129 5.84 -42.99 7.54
CA LYS A 129 5.56 -44.05 6.56
C LYS A 129 4.07 -44.08 6.19
N PRO A 130 3.70 -44.62 5.01
CA PRO A 130 2.30 -44.92 4.72
C PRO A 130 1.67 -45.71 5.87
N GLY A 131 0.47 -45.31 6.30
CA GLY A 131 -0.23 -45.95 7.43
C GLY A 131 0.26 -45.58 8.83
N ALA A 132 1.11 -44.55 9.01
CA ALA A 132 1.55 -44.06 10.33
C ALA A 132 0.42 -43.51 11.22
N LYS A 133 -0.76 -43.22 10.66
CA LYS A 133 -1.96 -42.71 11.34
C LYS A 133 -1.73 -41.40 12.12
N LEU A 134 -1.00 -40.46 11.50
CA LEU A 134 -0.79 -39.13 12.07
C LEU A 134 -2.07 -38.28 11.95
N PRO A 135 -2.40 -37.41 12.92
CA PRO A 135 -3.51 -36.47 12.80
C PRO A 135 -3.34 -35.59 11.56
N VAL A 136 -4.45 -35.25 10.91
CA VAL A 136 -4.47 -34.41 9.71
C VAL A 136 -5.08 -33.06 10.04
N MET A 137 -4.37 -31.97 9.75
CA MET A 137 -4.90 -30.61 9.82
C MET A 137 -5.13 -30.06 8.41
N PHE A 138 -6.38 -29.78 8.07
CA PHE A 138 -6.84 -29.37 6.75
C PHE A 138 -7.22 -27.88 6.76
N TRP A 139 -6.39 -27.05 6.12
CA TRP A 139 -6.52 -25.60 6.11
C TRP A 139 -7.36 -25.09 4.95
N VAL A 140 -8.42 -24.35 5.29
CA VAL A 140 -9.23 -23.56 4.38
C VAL A 140 -8.86 -22.08 4.58
N HIS A 141 -8.20 -21.48 3.60
CA HIS A 141 -7.75 -20.09 3.73
C HIS A 141 -8.91 -19.08 3.65
N GLY A 142 -8.72 -17.95 4.34
CA GLY A 142 -9.60 -16.79 4.27
C GLY A 142 -9.39 -15.91 3.03
N GLY A 143 -9.74 -14.62 3.18
CA GLY A 143 -9.62 -13.59 2.14
C GLY A 143 -10.93 -13.20 1.44
N GLY A 144 -12.03 -13.18 2.20
CA GLY A 144 -13.32 -12.63 1.75
C GLY A 144 -13.90 -13.30 0.51
N PHE A 145 -13.60 -14.59 0.32
CA PHE A 145 -13.97 -15.38 -0.86
C PHE A 145 -13.45 -14.86 -2.21
N THR A 146 -12.64 -13.80 -2.23
CA THR A 146 -12.17 -13.12 -3.47
C THR A 146 -10.65 -13.12 -3.62
N GLY A 147 -9.90 -13.41 -2.56
CA GLY A 147 -8.45 -13.65 -2.65
C GLY A 147 -7.91 -14.58 -1.57
N GLY A 148 -6.67 -15.03 -1.73
CA GLY A 148 -6.02 -16.01 -0.86
C GLY A 148 -5.55 -17.25 -1.63
N SER A 149 -4.63 -18.03 -1.06
CA SER A 149 -4.20 -19.32 -1.62
C SER A 149 -3.60 -20.23 -0.55
N GLY A 150 -3.77 -21.54 -0.73
CA GLY A 150 -3.14 -22.56 0.12
C GLY A 150 -1.61 -22.50 0.15
N SER A 151 -0.95 -21.86 -0.83
CA SER A 151 0.52 -21.71 -0.83
C SER A 151 1.04 -20.59 0.09
N GLN A 152 0.16 -19.78 0.69
CA GLN A 152 0.54 -18.68 1.58
C GLN A 152 0.82 -19.14 3.02
N TYR A 153 0.52 -20.40 3.34
CA TYR A 153 0.48 -20.95 4.68
C TYR A 153 1.40 -22.18 4.78
N ASP A 154 2.60 -21.98 5.34
CA ASP A 154 3.60 -23.03 5.54
C ASP A 154 3.21 -23.94 6.71
N GLY A 155 3.00 -25.23 6.43
CA GLY A 155 2.63 -26.24 7.41
C GLY A 155 3.80 -26.94 8.10
N SER A 156 5.04 -26.50 7.86
CA SER A 156 6.25 -27.19 8.35
C SER A 156 6.31 -27.29 9.88
N SER A 157 5.81 -26.29 10.60
CA SER A 157 5.77 -26.30 12.06
C SER A 157 4.81 -27.38 12.61
N PHE A 158 3.70 -27.65 11.94
CA PHE A 158 2.80 -28.77 12.27
C PHE A 158 3.44 -30.11 11.91
N ALA A 159 4.06 -30.21 10.74
CA ALA A 159 4.76 -31.42 10.31
C ALA A 159 5.84 -31.86 11.31
N LYS A 160 6.64 -30.92 11.80
CA LYS A 160 7.65 -31.18 12.85
C LYS A 160 7.06 -31.67 14.18
N GLN A 161 5.76 -31.46 14.42
CA GLN A 161 5.05 -31.89 15.62
C GLN A 161 4.25 -33.20 15.43
N GLY A 162 4.53 -33.91 14.33
CA GLY A 162 3.90 -35.20 14.01
C GLY A 162 2.49 -35.05 13.46
N VAL A 163 2.21 -33.99 12.73
CA VAL A 163 0.91 -33.73 12.08
C VAL A 163 1.07 -33.74 10.56
N VAL A 164 0.11 -34.28 9.83
CA VAL A 164 0.05 -34.08 8.38
C VAL A 164 -0.77 -32.83 8.10
N TYR A 165 -0.15 -31.81 7.54
CA TYR A 165 -0.84 -30.57 7.19
C TYR A 165 -1.21 -30.58 5.71
N VAL A 166 -2.46 -30.18 5.41
CA VAL A 166 -2.99 -30.06 4.05
C VAL A 166 -3.54 -28.66 3.86
N SER A 167 -3.12 -27.97 2.81
CA SER A 167 -3.71 -26.69 2.39
C SER A 167 -4.28 -26.80 0.98
N ILE A 168 -5.36 -26.08 0.71
CA ILE A 168 -6.08 -26.16 -0.57
C ILE A 168 -6.19 -24.80 -1.23
N ASN A 169 -6.31 -24.79 -2.55
CA ASN A 169 -6.96 -23.72 -3.29
C ASN A 169 -8.42 -24.14 -3.57
N TYR A 170 -9.35 -23.19 -3.61
CA TYR A 170 -10.75 -23.39 -4.01
C TYR A 170 -11.21 -22.21 -4.89
N ARG A 171 -12.19 -22.40 -5.78
CA ARG A 171 -12.66 -21.32 -6.66
C ARG A 171 -13.14 -20.11 -5.85
N MET A 172 -12.73 -18.93 -6.29
CA MET A 172 -13.00 -17.65 -5.61
C MET A 172 -13.87 -16.73 -6.48
N GLY A 173 -14.36 -15.65 -5.89
CA GLY A 173 -15.20 -14.65 -6.53
C GLY A 173 -16.39 -15.29 -7.27
N ARG A 174 -16.71 -14.75 -8.45
CA ARG A 174 -17.78 -15.28 -9.32
C ARG A 174 -17.48 -16.64 -9.95
N ALA A 175 -16.32 -17.24 -9.68
CA ALA A 175 -16.02 -18.61 -10.12
C ALA A 175 -16.52 -19.64 -9.11
N GLY A 176 -16.44 -19.30 -7.82
CA GLY A 176 -16.81 -20.17 -6.71
C GLY A 176 -18.18 -19.88 -6.13
N TRP A 177 -18.61 -18.63 -6.14
CA TRP A 177 -19.74 -18.13 -5.37
C TRP A 177 -20.67 -17.34 -6.28
N PHE A 178 -21.28 -18.06 -7.24
CA PHE A 178 -22.03 -17.45 -8.34
C PHE A 178 -23.23 -18.30 -8.74
N ALA A 179 -24.36 -17.64 -9.01
CA ALA A 179 -25.56 -18.24 -9.56
C ALA A 179 -26.07 -17.40 -10.74
N HIS A 180 -26.74 -18.04 -11.69
CA HIS A 180 -27.35 -17.34 -12.84
C HIS A 180 -28.45 -18.20 -13.47
N PRO A 181 -29.56 -17.62 -13.95
CA PRO A 181 -30.66 -18.38 -14.57
C PRO A 181 -30.24 -19.27 -15.74
N ALA A 182 -29.27 -18.82 -16.54
CA ALA A 182 -28.69 -19.63 -17.62
C ALA A 182 -27.94 -20.87 -17.13
N ILE A 183 -27.33 -20.84 -15.94
CA ILE A 183 -26.73 -22.03 -15.33
C ILE A 183 -27.85 -22.95 -14.87
N THR A 184 -28.81 -22.42 -14.11
CA THR A 184 -29.93 -23.17 -13.55
C THR A 184 -30.76 -23.91 -14.60
N LYS A 185 -31.07 -23.27 -15.74
CA LYS A 185 -31.87 -23.88 -16.81
C LYS A 185 -31.12 -24.88 -17.69
N ASN A 186 -29.80 -24.78 -17.78
CA ASN A 186 -29.01 -25.53 -18.77
C ASN A 186 -27.95 -26.44 -18.16
N ALA A 187 -27.84 -26.49 -16.83
CA ALA A 187 -27.04 -27.49 -16.14
C ALA A 187 -27.60 -28.91 -16.41
N PRO A 188 -26.75 -29.93 -16.54
CA PRO A 188 -27.21 -31.31 -16.62
C PRO A 188 -28.11 -31.66 -15.43
N LYS A 189 -29.14 -32.47 -15.68
CA LYS A 189 -30.12 -32.82 -14.65
C LYS A 189 -29.44 -33.43 -13.42
N GLY A 190 -29.62 -32.80 -12.27
CA GLY A 190 -29.05 -33.23 -11.00
C GLY A 190 -27.67 -32.67 -10.68
N GLU A 191 -27.09 -31.82 -11.54
CA GLU A 191 -25.88 -31.07 -11.21
C GLU A 191 -26.19 -29.81 -10.40
N ALA A 192 -25.19 -29.41 -9.62
CA ALA A 192 -25.17 -28.15 -8.89
C ALA A 192 -25.18 -26.94 -9.82
N VAL A 193 -25.82 -25.87 -9.35
CA VAL A 193 -26.00 -24.61 -10.10
C VAL A 193 -25.36 -23.39 -9.41
N ASP A 194 -24.79 -23.57 -8.22
CA ASP A 194 -24.08 -22.57 -7.43
C ASP A 194 -23.11 -23.23 -6.41
N ASN A 195 -22.62 -22.49 -5.42
CA ASN A 195 -21.77 -22.96 -4.31
C ASN A 195 -20.54 -23.80 -4.73
N PHE A 196 -20.01 -23.54 -5.93
CA PHE A 196 -18.90 -24.26 -6.51
C PHE A 196 -17.64 -24.24 -5.63
N GLY A 197 -17.37 -23.13 -4.95
CA GLY A 197 -16.25 -22.99 -4.02
C GLY A 197 -16.35 -23.91 -2.80
N LEU A 198 -17.55 -24.08 -2.23
CA LEU A 198 -17.77 -25.04 -1.14
C LEU A 198 -17.63 -26.49 -1.63
N MET A 199 -18.10 -26.76 -2.85
CA MET A 199 -17.95 -28.09 -3.47
C MET A 199 -16.48 -28.44 -3.72
N ASP A 200 -15.65 -27.46 -4.08
CA ASP A 200 -14.21 -27.65 -4.24
C ASP A 200 -13.56 -28.07 -2.91
N GLN A 201 -13.94 -27.43 -1.80
CA GLN A 201 -13.47 -27.78 -0.46
C GLN A 201 -13.89 -29.21 -0.07
N ILE A 202 -15.15 -29.59 -0.35
CA ILE A 202 -15.67 -30.95 -0.13
C ILE A 202 -14.91 -31.97 -1.01
N ALA A 203 -14.61 -31.62 -2.27
CA ALA A 203 -13.86 -32.50 -3.16
C ALA A 203 -12.41 -32.70 -2.67
N ALA A 204 -11.75 -31.66 -2.18
CA ALA A 204 -10.44 -31.78 -1.56
C ALA A 204 -10.48 -32.61 -0.26
N LEU A 205 -11.53 -32.50 0.55
CA LEU A 205 -11.73 -33.37 1.71
C LEU A 205 -11.95 -34.84 1.31
N LYS A 206 -12.73 -35.10 0.25
CA LYS A 206 -12.86 -36.45 -0.32
C LYS A 206 -11.52 -36.99 -0.83
N TRP A 207 -10.70 -36.12 -1.43
CA TRP A 207 -9.33 -36.48 -1.80
C TRP A 207 -8.49 -36.85 -0.58
N VAL A 208 -8.57 -36.08 0.51
CA VAL A 208 -7.89 -36.40 1.78
C VAL A 208 -8.33 -37.77 2.28
N GLN A 209 -9.64 -38.04 2.31
CA GLN A 209 -10.19 -39.34 2.72
C GLN A 209 -9.61 -40.50 1.92
N ALA A 210 -9.47 -40.34 0.60
CA ALA A 210 -8.94 -41.38 -0.29
C ALA A 210 -7.41 -41.53 -0.26
N ASN A 211 -6.66 -40.46 0.02
CA ASN A 211 -5.22 -40.42 -0.30
C ASN A 211 -4.29 -40.17 0.88
N ILE A 212 -4.77 -39.53 1.97
CA ILE A 212 -3.86 -39.03 3.02
C ILE A 212 -3.13 -40.15 3.77
N GLY A 213 -3.70 -41.36 3.80
CA GLY A 213 -3.08 -42.57 4.33
C GLY A 213 -1.75 -42.92 3.67
N ALA A 214 -1.60 -42.64 2.36
CA ALA A 214 -0.36 -42.85 1.62
C ALA A 214 0.75 -41.88 2.05
N PHE A 215 0.37 -40.71 2.58
CA PHE A 215 1.30 -39.74 3.18
C PHE A 215 1.58 -40.05 4.66
N GLY A 216 0.87 -41.00 5.26
CA GLY A 216 0.98 -41.38 6.67
C GLY A 216 -0.05 -40.70 7.59
N GLY A 217 -0.96 -39.89 7.03
CA GLY A 217 -2.06 -39.29 7.79
C GLY A 217 -3.19 -40.28 8.08
N ASP A 218 -3.97 -40.01 9.12
CA ASP A 218 -5.17 -40.74 9.49
C ASP A 218 -6.41 -40.03 8.93
N ASN A 219 -7.07 -40.65 7.96
CA ASN A 219 -8.31 -40.12 7.40
C ASN A 219 -9.50 -40.18 8.38
N LYS A 220 -9.36 -40.88 9.51
CA LYS A 220 -10.33 -40.87 10.62
C LYS A 220 -9.98 -39.85 11.71
N ASN A 221 -8.92 -39.07 11.51
CA ASN A 221 -8.50 -38.03 12.43
C ASN A 221 -8.17 -36.73 11.68
N VAL A 222 -9.17 -36.20 10.97
CA VAL A 222 -9.06 -34.96 10.20
C VAL A 222 -9.70 -33.80 10.96
N THR A 223 -8.92 -32.73 11.12
CA THR A 223 -9.35 -31.45 11.70
C THR A 223 -9.40 -30.41 10.60
N VAL A 224 -10.58 -29.91 10.27
CA VAL A 224 -10.72 -28.75 9.37
C VAL A 224 -10.48 -27.49 10.18
N PHE A 225 -9.67 -26.58 9.67
CA PHE A 225 -9.49 -25.27 10.28
C PHE A 225 -9.38 -24.16 9.24
N GLY A 226 -9.90 -22.98 9.56
CA GLY A 226 -9.89 -21.84 8.66
C GLY A 226 -10.19 -20.53 9.36
N GLU A 227 -9.68 -19.45 8.77
CA GLU A 227 -9.82 -18.07 9.27
C GLU A 227 -10.67 -17.21 8.33
N SER A 228 -11.45 -16.27 8.88
CA SER A 228 -12.26 -15.31 8.12
C SER A 228 -13.24 -16.04 7.18
N ALA A 229 -13.17 -15.81 5.86
CA ALA A 229 -13.94 -16.58 4.88
C ALA A 229 -13.72 -18.11 4.98
N GLY A 230 -12.55 -18.57 5.41
CA GLY A 230 -12.29 -19.98 5.72
C GLY A 230 -12.95 -20.44 7.03
N GLY A 231 -13.10 -19.54 8.01
CA GLY A 231 -13.91 -19.75 9.21
C GLY A 231 -15.41 -19.83 8.87
N VAL A 232 -15.90 -18.96 7.98
CA VAL A 232 -17.26 -19.04 7.42
C VAL A 232 -17.46 -20.37 6.68
N SER A 233 -16.52 -20.77 5.82
CA SER A 233 -16.55 -22.08 5.17
C SER A 233 -16.60 -23.22 6.18
N SER A 234 -15.89 -23.13 7.31
CA SER A 234 -15.95 -24.12 8.39
C SER A 234 -17.37 -24.21 8.97
N MET A 235 -18.02 -23.08 9.24
CA MET A 235 -19.42 -23.03 9.72
C MET A 235 -20.44 -23.63 8.72
N TYR A 236 -20.15 -23.62 7.42
CA TYR A 236 -20.98 -24.32 6.43
C TYR A 236 -20.60 -25.80 6.27
N LEU A 237 -19.32 -26.15 6.27
CA LEU A 237 -18.87 -27.54 6.17
C LEU A 237 -19.41 -28.41 7.31
N ILE A 238 -19.59 -27.85 8.51
CA ILE A 238 -20.19 -28.58 9.64
C ILE A 238 -21.72 -28.73 9.53
N THR A 239 -22.39 -28.03 8.62
CA THR A 239 -23.86 -28.04 8.49
C THR A 239 -24.37 -28.73 7.23
N VAL A 240 -23.50 -29.04 6.27
CA VAL A 240 -23.88 -29.70 5.01
C VAL A 240 -23.70 -31.22 5.07
N ASP A 241 -24.74 -31.96 4.69
CA ASP A 241 -24.74 -33.44 4.69
C ASP A 241 -23.60 -34.02 3.83
N ALA A 242 -23.23 -33.32 2.75
CA ALA A 242 -22.19 -33.75 1.82
C ALA A 242 -20.79 -33.80 2.44
N ALA A 243 -20.59 -33.17 3.60
CA ALA A 243 -19.32 -33.19 4.34
C ALA A 243 -19.32 -34.19 5.51
N GLN A 244 -20.45 -34.85 5.78
CA GLN A 244 -20.56 -35.83 6.87
C GLN A 244 -19.53 -36.96 6.70
N GLY A 245 -18.76 -37.21 7.77
CA GLY A 245 -17.73 -38.25 7.80
C GLY A 245 -16.40 -37.87 7.12
N LEU A 246 -16.31 -36.70 6.48
CA LEU A 246 -15.06 -36.24 5.84
C LEU A 246 -14.05 -35.63 6.82
N PHE A 247 -14.51 -35.22 7.99
CA PHE A 247 -13.67 -34.74 9.09
C PHE A 247 -14.30 -35.07 10.44
N GLN A 248 -13.46 -35.00 11.49
CA GLN A 248 -13.84 -35.39 12.85
C GLN A 248 -13.79 -34.22 13.83
N LYS A 249 -13.15 -33.11 13.47
CA LYS A 249 -12.98 -31.93 14.32
C LYS A 249 -12.94 -30.66 13.50
N MET A 250 -13.29 -29.55 14.14
CA MET A 250 -13.31 -28.25 13.49
C MET A 250 -12.70 -27.16 14.34
N ILE A 251 -11.95 -26.26 13.71
CA ILE A 251 -11.51 -25.00 14.28
C ILE A 251 -12.01 -23.87 13.40
N ALA A 252 -12.72 -22.89 13.95
CA ALA A 252 -13.27 -21.76 13.22
C ALA A 252 -12.75 -20.44 13.80
N GLU A 253 -11.82 -19.82 13.08
CA GLU A 253 -11.12 -18.61 13.50
C GLU A 253 -11.81 -17.40 12.84
N SER A 254 -12.32 -16.47 13.64
CA SER A 254 -13.01 -15.25 13.18
C SER A 254 -14.14 -15.55 12.18
N SER A 255 -15.10 -16.38 12.61
CA SER A 255 -15.96 -17.19 11.72
C SER A 255 -17.22 -16.53 11.15
N PHE A 256 -17.66 -15.39 11.70
CA PHE A 256 -18.90 -14.69 11.34
C PHE A 256 -20.16 -15.57 11.36
N GLY A 257 -20.30 -16.51 12.32
CA GLY A 257 -21.32 -17.57 12.31
C GLY A 257 -22.79 -17.13 12.19
N LEU A 258 -23.12 -15.86 12.52
CA LEU A 258 -24.47 -15.27 12.39
C LEU A 258 -24.58 -14.25 11.24
N ALA A 259 -23.63 -14.22 10.30
CA ALA A 259 -23.74 -13.38 9.12
C ALA A 259 -24.88 -13.88 8.21
N PRO A 260 -25.74 -12.98 7.69
CA PRO A 260 -26.82 -13.38 6.80
C PRO A 260 -26.27 -13.93 5.48
N ALA A 261 -26.86 -15.01 5.00
CA ALA A 261 -26.56 -15.60 3.70
C ALA A 261 -27.58 -15.14 2.64
N PHE A 262 -27.15 -15.10 1.38
CA PHE A 262 -28.07 -14.86 0.27
C PHE A 262 -28.73 -16.17 -0.14
N ASP A 263 -30.00 -16.10 -0.55
CA ASP A 263 -30.65 -17.23 -1.21
C ASP A 263 -30.24 -17.34 -2.69
N HIS A 264 -30.64 -18.46 -3.30
CA HIS A 264 -30.37 -18.74 -4.71
C HIS A 264 -30.91 -17.65 -5.65
N ALA A 265 -32.15 -17.18 -5.44
CA ALA A 265 -32.79 -16.22 -6.34
C ALA A 265 -32.13 -14.84 -6.28
N GLN A 266 -31.75 -14.39 -5.08
CA GLN A 266 -30.96 -13.18 -4.87
C GLN A 266 -29.61 -13.28 -5.60
N SER A 267 -28.96 -14.44 -5.50
CA SER A 267 -27.67 -14.69 -6.14
C SER A 267 -27.78 -14.74 -7.67
N GLU A 268 -28.84 -15.35 -8.22
CA GLU A 268 -29.15 -15.34 -9.64
C GLU A 268 -29.37 -13.92 -10.17
N LYS A 269 -30.09 -13.09 -9.40
CA LYS A 269 -30.31 -11.68 -9.76
C LYS A 269 -28.98 -10.93 -9.83
N VAL A 270 -28.13 -11.06 -8.81
CA VAL A 270 -26.78 -10.45 -8.79
C VAL A 270 -25.95 -10.92 -9.98
N GLY A 271 -26.03 -12.21 -10.32
CA GLY A 271 -25.32 -12.77 -11.46
C GLY A 271 -25.82 -12.26 -12.80
N ALA A 272 -27.15 -12.17 -12.97
CA ALA A 272 -27.78 -11.65 -14.18
C ALA A 272 -27.45 -10.17 -14.39
N ASP A 273 -27.54 -9.37 -13.31
CA ASP A 273 -27.18 -7.95 -13.34
C ASP A 273 -25.71 -7.77 -13.77
N PHE A 274 -24.81 -8.63 -13.29
CA PHE A 274 -23.40 -8.59 -13.71
C PHE A 274 -23.22 -8.92 -15.20
N PHE A 275 -23.79 -10.01 -15.71
CA PHE A 275 -23.62 -10.38 -17.12
C PHE A 275 -24.34 -9.44 -18.09
N ALA A 276 -25.42 -8.79 -17.64
CA ALA A 276 -26.03 -7.69 -18.39
C ALA A 276 -25.03 -6.55 -18.65
N THR A 277 -24.14 -6.23 -17.70
CA THR A 277 -23.06 -5.24 -17.94
C THR A 277 -22.02 -5.69 -18.98
N LYS A 278 -21.95 -7.00 -19.26
CA LYS A 278 -21.08 -7.60 -20.27
C LYS A 278 -21.80 -7.82 -21.60
N GLY A 279 -23.03 -7.33 -21.74
CA GLY A 279 -23.85 -7.51 -22.95
C GLY A 279 -24.38 -8.93 -23.15
N VAL A 280 -24.35 -9.77 -22.10
CA VAL A 280 -24.86 -11.14 -22.12
C VAL A 280 -26.13 -11.21 -21.28
N THR A 281 -27.27 -11.40 -21.94
CA THR A 281 -28.59 -11.42 -21.29
C THR A 281 -29.37 -12.70 -21.62
N GLY A 282 -30.39 -12.99 -20.81
CA GLY A 282 -31.26 -14.16 -20.98
C GLY A 282 -30.76 -15.38 -20.19
N ASP A 283 -31.32 -16.55 -20.50
CA ASP A 283 -31.13 -17.78 -19.71
C ASP A 283 -31.00 -19.05 -20.57
N SER A 284 -30.69 -18.87 -21.85
CA SER A 284 -30.58 -19.97 -22.82
C SER A 284 -29.22 -20.69 -22.74
N ALA A 285 -29.12 -21.87 -23.36
CA ALA A 285 -27.84 -22.56 -23.54
C ALA A 285 -26.80 -21.70 -24.30
N ALA A 286 -27.26 -20.88 -25.26
CA ALA A 286 -26.40 -19.92 -25.96
C ALA A 286 -25.89 -18.81 -25.01
N THR A 287 -26.73 -18.36 -24.08
CA THR A 287 -26.33 -17.41 -23.03
C THR A 287 -25.26 -18.01 -22.14
N LEU A 288 -25.44 -19.24 -21.64
CA LEU A 288 -24.44 -19.93 -20.83
C LEU A 288 -23.11 -20.12 -21.58
N ALA A 289 -23.17 -20.50 -22.87
CA ALA A 289 -21.99 -20.62 -23.72
C ALA A 289 -21.28 -19.26 -23.91
N ALA A 290 -22.03 -18.16 -24.04
CA ALA A 290 -21.47 -16.81 -24.11
C ALA A 290 -20.83 -16.39 -22.78
N MET A 291 -21.47 -16.68 -21.64
CA MET A 291 -20.92 -16.42 -20.31
C MET A 291 -19.58 -17.14 -20.10
N ARG A 292 -19.49 -18.42 -20.51
CA ARG A 292 -18.24 -19.21 -20.40
C ARG A 292 -17.08 -18.67 -21.26
N LYS A 293 -17.36 -17.82 -22.25
CA LYS A 293 -16.33 -17.16 -23.07
C LYS A 293 -15.79 -15.86 -22.46
N VAL A 294 -16.44 -15.32 -21.43
CA VAL A 294 -15.93 -14.12 -20.72
C VAL A 294 -14.57 -14.45 -20.10
N SER A 295 -13.58 -13.58 -20.23
CA SER A 295 -12.22 -13.89 -19.78
C SER A 295 -12.15 -14.01 -18.25
N TRP A 296 -11.17 -14.76 -17.72
CA TRP A 296 -10.93 -14.84 -16.28
C TRP A 296 -10.64 -13.46 -15.65
N ALA A 297 -10.05 -12.54 -16.40
CA ALA A 297 -9.84 -11.15 -15.99
C ALA A 297 -11.15 -10.34 -15.95
N ASP A 298 -12.10 -10.61 -16.83
CA ASP A 298 -13.38 -9.89 -16.90
C ASP A 298 -14.44 -10.43 -15.94
N MET A 299 -14.22 -11.63 -15.39
CA MET A 299 -15.00 -12.21 -14.29
C MET A 299 -14.69 -11.57 -12.92
N GLN A 300 -13.79 -10.58 -12.88
CA GLN A 300 -13.40 -9.85 -11.67
C GLN A 300 -14.54 -8.99 -11.09
N GLY A 301 -14.47 -8.77 -9.77
CA GLY A 301 -15.47 -8.06 -8.97
C GLY A 301 -16.11 -8.97 -7.92
N GLY A 302 -17.16 -8.49 -7.26
CA GLY A 302 -17.82 -9.24 -6.16
C GLY A 302 -17.71 -8.55 -4.81
N THR A 303 -17.31 -7.28 -4.81
CA THR A 303 -16.84 -6.59 -3.60
C THR A 303 -17.94 -5.90 -2.82
N LYS A 304 -19.19 -5.93 -3.33
CA LYS A 304 -20.34 -5.52 -2.52
C LYS A 304 -20.71 -6.66 -1.60
N VAL A 305 -21.08 -6.33 -0.36
CA VAL A 305 -21.64 -7.28 0.60
C VAL A 305 -22.79 -8.02 -0.10
N GLY A 306 -22.72 -9.35 -0.14
CA GLY A 306 -23.71 -10.19 -0.81
C GLY A 306 -23.28 -10.83 -2.13
N GLU A 307 -22.30 -10.28 -2.85
CA GLU A 307 -22.01 -10.72 -4.23
C GLU A 307 -21.18 -12.01 -4.33
N THR A 308 -20.34 -12.32 -3.32
CA THR A 308 -19.46 -13.50 -3.32
C THR A 308 -19.36 -14.11 -1.93
N GLN A 309 -20.29 -15.00 -1.61
CA GLN A 309 -20.43 -15.66 -0.31
C GLN A 309 -21.19 -16.99 -0.48
N PRO A 310 -21.27 -17.84 0.56
CA PRO A 310 -22.13 -19.03 0.54
C PRO A 310 -23.59 -18.68 0.27
N ILE A 311 -24.24 -19.50 -0.56
CA ILE A 311 -25.61 -19.29 -1.06
C ILE A 311 -26.52 -20.34 -0.45
N VAL A 312 -27.62 -19.95 0.19
CA VAL A 312 -28.65 -20.88 0.63
C VAL A 312 -29.44 -21.34 -0.60
N ASP A 313 -29.02 -22.48 -1.15
CA ASP A 313 -29.56 -23.07 -2.38
C ASP A 313 -30.71 -24.07 -2.12
N GLY A 314 -30.91 -24.44 -0.84
CA GLY A 314 -31.88 -25.46 -0.44
C GLY A 314 -31.46 -26.90 -0.77
N ALA A 315 -30.32 -27.09 -1.42
CA ALA A 315 -29.79 -28.38 -1.86
C ALA A 315 -28.50 -28.76 -1.12
N LEU A 316 -27.39 -28.06 -1.38
CA LEU A 316 -26.15 -28.24 -0.64
C LEU A 316 -26.21 -27.51 0.71
N ILE A 317 -26.54 -26.21 0.68
CA ILE A 317 -26.73 -25.36 1.86
C ILE A 317 -28.22 -25.16 2.06
N LYS A 318 -28.77 -25.94 2.99
CA LYS A 318 -30.22 -25.98 3.24
C LYS A 318 -30.75 -24.80 4.06
N ARG A 319 -29.88 -24.09 4.78
CA ARG A 319 -30.15 -22.92 5.64
C ARG A 319 -28.84 -22.24 6.01
N ASP A 320 -28.91 -21.01 6.51
CA ASP A 320 -27.74 -20.31 7.04
C ASP A 320 -27.16 -21.04 8.28
N SER A 321 -25.88 -20.79 8.58
CA SER A 321 -25.17 -21.47 9.66
C SER A 321 -25.76 -21.20 11.04
N GLY A 322 -26.24 -19.98 11.30
CA GLY A 322 -26.85 -19.62 12.58
C GLY A 322 -28.12 -20.42 12.85
N THR A 323 -29.01 -20.46 11.87
CA THR A 323 -30.23 -21.29 11.92
C THR A 323 -29.88 -22.76 12.10
N ALA A 324 -28.93 -23.29 11.32
CA ALA A 324 -28.52 -24.69 11.42
C ALA A 324 -28.03 -25.06 12.83
N PHE A 325 -27.20 -24.23 13.45
CA PHE A 325 -26.72 -24.47 14.82
C PHE A 325 -27.85 -24.34 15.83
N SER A 326 -28.70 -23.31 15.73
CA SER A 326 -29.81 -23.12 16.67
C SER A 326 -30.82 -24.28 16.67
N GLU A 327 -30.99 -24.94 15.53
CA GLU A 327 -31.86 -26.10 15.34
C GLU A 327 -31.18 -27.46 15.58
N GLY A 328 -29.88 -27.46 15.89
CA GLY A 328 -29.13 -28.69 16.13
C GLY A 328 -28.83 -29.51 14.88
N ARG A 329 -28.76 -28.88 13.71
CA ARG A 329 -28.51 -29.52 12.40
C ARG A 329 -27.04 -29.59 12.00
N GLU A 330 -26.16 -28.95 12.76
CA GLU A 330 -24.72 -29.10 12.67
C GLU A 330 -24.25 -30.49 13.10
N LEU A 331 -23.18 -30.99 12.47
CA LEU A 331 -22.47 -32.21 12.84
C LEU A 331 -21.92 -32.08 14.25
N LYS A 332 -22.16 -33.08 15.11
CA LYS A 332 -21.74 -33.09 16.52
C LYS A 332 -20.27 -33.50 16.69
N VAL A 333 -19.37 -32.76 16.07
CA VAL A 333 -17.91 -32.92 16.20
C VAL A 333 -17.34 -31.93 17.21
N PRO A 334 -16.18 -32.21 17.86
CA PRO A 334 -15.49 -31.21 18.64
C PRO A 334 -15.21 -29.93 17.84
N LEU A 335 -15.56 -28.79 18.42
CA LEU A 335 -15.42 -27.46 17.83
C LEU A 335 -14.54 -26.55 18.70
N LEU A 336 -13.54 -25.93 18.10
CA LEU A 336 -12.80 -24.80 18.68
C LEU A 336 -13.17 -23.54 17.89
N LEU A 337 -13.57 -22.46 18.55
CA LEU A 337 -13.91 -21.22 17.85
C LEU A 337 -13.54 -19.97 18.65
N GLY A 338 -13.35 -18.85 17.96
CA GLY A 338 -13.03 -17.56 18.58
C GLY A 338 -12.53 -16.55 17.57
N GLY A 339 -12.12 -15.39 18.07
CA GLY A 339 -11.56 -14.33 17.25
C GLY A 339 -10.64 -13.40 18.03
N THR A 340 -10.19 -12.34 17.37
CA THR A 340 -9.25 -11.35 17.87
C THR A 340 -9.92 -10.21 18.61
N SER A 341 -9.15 -9.41 19.35
CA SER A 341 -9.69 -8.30 20.14
C SER A 341 -10.05 -7.05 19.34
N ASN A 342 -9.67 -6.97 18.05
CA ASN A 342 -9.96 -5.87 17.15
C ASN A 342 -10.35 -6.39 15.74
N GLU A 343 -11.44 -7.14 15.70
CA GLU A 343 -12.10 -7.61 14.46
C GLU A 343 -12.58 -6.43 13.60
N ALA A 344 -12.95 -5.33 14.25
CA ALA A 344 -13.36 -4.09 13.59
C ALA A 344 -12.26 -3.45 12.73
N SER A 345 -11.02 -3.93 12.79
CA SER A 345 -9.93 -3.55 11.87
C SER A 345 -10.26 -3.82 10.39
N LEU A 346 -11.22 -4.71 10.09
CA LEU A 346 -11.79 -4.88 8.75
C LEU A 346 -12.60 -3.68 8.25
N TRP A 347 -13.10 -2.84 9.16
CA TRP A 347 -13.98 -1.71 8.84
C TRP A 347 -13.57 -0.47 9.63
N PRO A 348 -12.38 0.11 9.35
CA PRO A 348 -11.92 1.31 10.04
C PRO A 348 -12.94 2.44 9.85
N THR A 349 -13.43 2.98 10.96
CA THR A 349 -14.49 3.99 10.94
C THR A 349 -13.86 5.37 10.70
N ALA A 350 -14.20 6.00 9.58
CA ALA A 350 -13.65 7.31 9.18
C ALA A 350 -14.05 8.48 10.10
N ASN A 351 -15.19 8.38 10.81
CA ASN A 351 -15.64 9.38 11.77
C ASN A 351 -16.36 8.72 12.97
N PRO A 352 -15.61 8.22 13.96
CA PRO A 352 -16.17 7.46 15.07
C PRO A 352 -17.02 8.32 16.01
N VAL A 353 -16.72 9.61 16.15
CA VAL A 353 -17.47 10.55 16.99
C VAL A 353 -18.89 10.75 16.45
N ASP A 354 -19.03 11.04 15.15
CA ASP A 354 -20.35 11.21 14.53
C ASP A 354 -21.16 9.93 14.54
N ARG A 355 -20.49 8.78 14.35
CA ARG A 355 -21.15 7.47 14.40
C ARG A 355 -21.68 7.18 15.80
N LEU A 356 -20.88 7.46 16.83
CA LEU A 356 -21.28 7.29 18.23
C LEU A 356 -22.48 8.17 18.58
N ALA A 357 -22.47 9.43 18.16
CA ALA A 357 -23.56 10.38 18.41
C ALA A 357 -24.90 9.92 17.81
N LYS A 358 -24.86 9.19 16.69
CA LYS A 358 -26.06 8.68 15.99
C LYS A 358 -26.62 7.39 16.58
N LEU A 359 -25.82 6.64 17.35
CA LEU A 359 -26.27 5.42 18.03
C LEU A 359 -27.12 5.71 19.28
N GLY A 360 -27.11 6.95 19.78
CA GLY A 360 -27.84 7.34 20.99
C GLY A 360 -27.13 6.88 22.28
N PRO A 361 -27.83 6.88 23.42
CA PRO A 361 -27.24 6.46 24.69
C PRO A 361 -26.80 5.00 24.63
N LEU A 362 -25.53 4.77 24.90
CA LEU A 362 -24.92 3.45 24.86
C LEU A 362 -25.09 2.73 26.20
N PRO A 363 -25.05 1.39 26.20
CA PRO A 363 -24.95 0.61 27.42
C PRO A 363 -23.69 1.00 28.20
N ALA A 364 -23.79 1.05 29.52
CA ALA A 364 -22.66 1.35 30.40
C ALA A 364 -21.50 0.36 30.18
N GLU A 365 -21.78 -0.84 29.71
CA GLU A 365 -20.84 -1.92 29.45
C GLU A 365 -19.80 -1.59 28.36
N TYR A 366 -20.12 -0.69 27.41
CA TYR A 366 -19.19 -0.25 26.37
C TYR A 366 -18.41 1.02 26.77
N ASN A 367 -18.93 1.80 27.70
CA ASN A 367 -18.32 3.05 28.18
C ASN A 367 -18.69 3.33 29.66
N PRO A 368 -18.19 2.54 30.62
CA PRO A 368 -18.72 2.50 32.00
C PRO A 368 -18.41 3.75 32.81
N ASP A 369 -17.34 4.45 32.45
CA ASP A 369 -16.91 5.69 33.09
C ASP A 369 -17.16 6.94 32.24
N GLY A 370 -17.70 6.77 31.03
CA GLY A 370 -17.88 7.84 30.05
C GLY A 370 -16.58 8.35 29.41
N LYS A 371 -15.42 7.74 29.71
CA LYS A 371 -14.09 8.24 29.32
C LYS A 371 -13.47 7.51 28.14
N HIS A 372 -14.10 6.42 27.66
CA HIS A 372 -13.58 5.74 26.48
C HIS A 372 -13.69 6.64 25.24
N ASP A 373 -12.61 6.70 24.46
CA ASP A 373 -12.62 7.37 23.16
C ASP A 373 -13.63 6.71 22.20
N ALA A 374 -14.25 7.51 21.34
CA ALA A 374 -15.29 7.07 20.43
C ALA A 374 -14.80 5.97 19.48
N ALA A 375 -13.53 6.01 19.04
CA ALA A 375 -12.98 4.98 18.17
C ALA A 375 -12.92 3.63 18.89
N LYS A 376 -12.51 3.62 20.17
CA LYS A 376 -12.45 2.41 20.99
C LYS A 376 -13.83 1.81 21.24
N VAL A 377 -14.83 2.65 21.51
CA VAL A 377 -16.21 2.18 21.71
C VAL A 377 -16.80 1.57 20.43
N ILE A 378 -16.68 2.26 19.29
CA ILE A 378 -17.15 1.75 18.00
C ILE A 378 -16.41 0.46 17.62
N ASN A 379 -15.11 0.37 17.93
CA ASN A 379 -14.31 -0.82 17.72
C ASN A 379 -14.89 -2.02 18.48
N LEU A 380 -15.06 -1.89 19.80
CA LEU A 380 -15.61 -2.93 20.65
C LEU A 380 -17.00 -3.38 20.18
N MET A 381 -17.89 -2.42 19.88
CA MET A 381 -19.25 -2.75 19.41
C MET A 381 -19.23 -3.51 18.08
N THR A 382 -18.35 -3.11 17.15
CA THR A 382 -18.25 -3.76 15.84
C THR A 382 -17.66 -5.17 16.00
N THR A 383 -16.62 -5.33 16.82
CA THR A 383 -16.00 -6.63 17.14
C THR A 383 -17.00 -7.59 17.79
N ASP A 384 -17.74 -7.11 18.79
CA ASP A 384 -18.74 -7.91 19.50
C ASP A 384 -19.94 -8.26 18.61
N TYR A 385 -20.34 -7.37 17.69
CA TYR A 385 -21.48 -7.61 16.80
C TYR A 385 -21.23 -8.67 15.73
N PHE A 386 -20.03 -8.69 15.15
CA PHE A 386 -19.71 -9.56 14.02
C PHE A 386 -19.06 -10.89 14.42
N ILE A 387 -18.34 -10.92 15.55
CA ILE A 387 -17.55 -12.09 15.95
C ILE A 387 -17.86 -12.49 17.39
N GLY A 388 -17.65 -11.58 18.36
CA GLY A 388 -17.70 -11.93 19.77
C GLY A 388 -19.03 -12.57 20.20
N GLN A 389 -20.16 -11.91 19.94
CA GLN A 389 -21.49 -12.42 20.28
C GLN A 389 -21.91 -13.61 19.39
N PRO A 390 -21.71 -13.59 18.05
CA PRO A 390 -21.93 -14.76 17.21
C PRO A 390 -21.22 -16.02 17.69
N ASP A 391 -19.91 -15.94 17.99
CA ASP A 391 -19.14 -17.10 18.47
C ASP A 391 -19.68 -17.62 19.82
N ARG A 392 -20.17 -16.74 20.71
CA ARG A 392 -20.82 -17.16 21.96
C ARG A 392 -22.12 -17.94 21.69
N GLU A 393 -22.98 -17.45 20.80
CA GLU A 393 -24.24 -18.15 20.49
C GLU A 393 -24.00 -19.49 19.79
N MET A 394 -23.07 -19.53 18.82
CA MET A 394 -22.70 -20.78 18.15
C MET A 394 -22.16 -21.81 19.15
N ALA A 395 -21.34 -21.38 20.12
CA ALA A 395 -20.84 -22.24 21.19
C ALA A 395 -21.96 -22.76 22.09
N ARG A 396 -22.88 -21.88 22.50
CA ARG A 396 -24.06 -22.23 23.31
C ARG A 396 -24.90 -23.29 22.63
N TRP A 397 -25.23 -23.10 21.36
CA TRP A 397 -26.05 -24.05 20.60
C TRP A 397 -25.35 -25.38 20.41
N HIS A 398 -24.07 -25.38 20.03
CA HIS A 398 -23.30 -26.61 19.83
C HIS A 398 -23.23 -27.46 21.11
N VAL A 399 -22.96 -26.84 22.25
CA VAL A 399 -22.93 -27.54 23.56
C VAL A 399 -24.32 -27.97 24.00
N LYS A 400 -25.34 -27.14 23.81
CA LYS A 400 -26.73 -27.50 24.11
C LYS A 400 -27.17 -28.75 23.33
N HIS A 401 -26.64 -28.94 22.12
CA HIS A 401 -26.88 -30.12 21.30
C HIS A 401 -25.90 -31.27 21.56
N GLY A 402 -25.13 -31.21 22.66
CA GLY A 402 -24.32 -32.31 23.18
C GLY A 402 -22.94 -32.45 22.56
N ALA A 403 -22.47 -31.48 21.78
CA ALA A 403 -21.15 -31.54 21.14
C ALA A 403 -20.06 -30.82 21.97
N PRO A 404 -18.82 -31.35 22.02
CA PRO A 404 -17.72 -30.69 22.72
C PRO A 404 -17.33 -29.37 22.05
N THR A 405 -17.19 -28.31 22.85
CA THR A 405 -16.84 -26.97 22.34
C THR A 405 -15.76 -26.32 23.19
N PHE A 406 -14.89 -25.54 22.56
CA PHE A 406 -13.88 -24.72 23.21
C PHE A 406 -13.89 -23.32 22.59
N ARG A 407 -13.91 -22.28 23.42
CA ARG A 407 -13.92 -20.89 22.94
C ARG A 407 -12.61 -20.19 23.28
N TYR A 408 -12.09 -19.38 22.36
CA TYR A 408 -10.95 -18.49 22.63
C TYR A 408 -11.26 -17.03 22.32
N TYR A 409 -10.43 -16.14 22.89
CA TYR A 409 -10.34 -14.74 22.55
C TYR A 409 -8.87 -14.35 22.45
N PHE A 410 -8.42 -13.81 21.32
CA PHE A 410 -7.02 -13.49 21.10
C PHE A 410 -6.76 -12.00 21.34
N SER A 411 -6.18 -11.65 22.49
CA SER A 411 -5.97 -10.26 22.92
C SER A 411 -4.50 -9.88 23.17
N TYR A 412 -3.58 -10.77 22.82
CA TYR A 412 -2.15 -10.61 23.06
C TYR A 412 -1.54 -9.51 22.19
N LEU A 413 -1.07 -8.44 22.85
CA LEU A 413 -0.23 -7.42 22.24
C LEU A 413 1.22 -7.60 22.76
N PRO A 414 2.22 -7.68 21.88
CA PRO A 414 3.61 -7.67 22.31
C PRO A 414 3.93 -6.37 23.06
N PRO A 415 4.91 -6.35 23.98
CA PRO A 415 5.19 -5.19 24.83
C PRO A 415 5.33 -3.86 24.07
N ASN A 416 5.93 -3.88 22.88
CA ASN A 416 6.11 -2.71 22.01
C ASN A 416 4.81 -2.17 21.36
N ARG A 417 3.69 -2.90 21.46
CA ARG A 417 2.37 -2.51 20.94
C ARG A 417 1.35 -2.21 22.04
N ARG A 418 1.75 -2.24 23.30
CA ARG A 418 0.87 -1.94 24.46
C ARG A 418 0.82 -0.43 24.72
N THR A 419 0.17 0.31 23.82
CA THR A 419 -0.02 1.76 23.96
C THR A 419 -1.44 2.10 24.46
N PRO A 420 -1.67 3.26 25.10
CA PRO A 420 -3.01 3.65 25.58
C PRO A 420 -4.08 3.73 24.47
N ASP A 421 -3.66 4.02 23.25
CA ASP A 421 -4.48 4.14 22.04
C ASP A 421 -4.64 2.82 21.27
N ALA A 422 -4.00 1.73 21.71
CA ALA A 422 -4.13 0.43 21.06
C ALA A 422 -5.60 -0.06 21.08
N LEU A 423 -6.13 -0.33 19.89
CA LEU A 423 -7.50 -0.81 19.70
C LEU A 423 -7.66 -2.33 19.91
N GLY A 424 -6.54 -3.07 19.99
CA GLY A 424 -6.51 -4.53 20.13
C GLY A 424 -5.77 -5.21 18.98
N VAL A 425 -5.85 -6.55 18.94
CA VAL A 425 -5.22 -7.38 17.91
C VAL A 425 -6.09 -7.38 16.65
N PRO A 426 -5.59 -6.96 15.48
CA PRO A 426 -6.38 -6.89 14.26
C PRO A 426 -6.84 -8.28 13.80
N HIS A 427 -7.90 -8.31 12.98
CA HIS A 427 -8.45 -9.51 12.34
C HIS A 427 -7.35 -10.34 11.68
N GLY A 428 -7.34 -11.65 11.95
CA GLY A 428 -6.32 -12.59 11.47
C GLY A 428 -4.94 -12.43 12.13
N GLY A 429 -4.83 -11.64 13.20
CA GLY A 429 -3.60 -11.42 13.95
C GLY A 429 -3.08 -12.66 14.68
N GLU A 430 -3.93 -13.66 14.93
CA GLU A 430 -3.58 -14.93 15.57
C GLU A 430 -2.87 -15.92 14.62
N ILE A 431 -3.06 -15.78 13.30
CA ILE A 431 -2.57 -16.75 12.29
C ILE A 431 -1.07 -17.00 12.43
N ALA A 432 -0.27 -15.94 12.65
CA ALA A 432 1.17 -16.07 12.81
C ALA A 432 1.57 -16.97 14.00
N TYR A 433 0.78 -16.94 15.08
CA TYR A 433 0.97 -17.75 16.28
C TYR A 433 0.51 -19.19 16.05
N VAL A 434 -0.63 -19.39 15.40
CA VAL A 434 -1.14 -20.72 15.00
C VAL A 434 -0.13 -21.45 14.11
N PHE A 435 0.47 -20.77 13.14
CA PHE A 435 1.41 -21.36 12.19
C PHE A 435 2.88 -21.39 12.65
N GLY A 436 3.19 -20.88 13.85
CA GLY A 436 4.54 -21.03 14.41
C GLY A 436 5.60 -20.17 13.74
N ARG A 437 5.23 -18.99 13.25
CA ARG A 437 6.16 -18.10 12.53
C ARG A 437 7.07 -17.36 13.51
N SER A 438 8.39 -17.43 13.28
CA SER A 438 9.40 -16.81 14.14
C SER A 438 9.22 -15.29 14.25
N THR A 439 9.41 -14.78 15.46
CA THR A 439 9.39 -13.36 15.82
C THR A 439 10.73 -12.99 16.45
N ALA A 440 11.11 -11.71 16.42
CA ALA A 440 12.39 -11.24 16.98
C ALA A 440 12.40 -11.23 18.53
N GLU A 441 11.23 -11.28 19.17
CA GLU A 441 11.07 -11.10 20.62
C GLU A 441 10.80 -12.43 21.35
N PRO A 442 11.46 -12.73 22.48
CA PRO A 442 11.26 -13.96 23.25
C PRO A 442 9.82 -14.18 23.77
N GLN A 443 9.10 -13.11 24.12
CA GLN A 443 7.72 -13.19 24.62
C GLN A 443 6.75 -13.71 23.55
N ASP A 444 6.96 -13.30 22.30
CA ASP A 444 6.18 -13.79 21.18
C ASP A 444 6.46 -15.28 20.94
N ALA A 445 7.70 -15.74 21.09
CA ALA A 445 8.05 -17.16 20.98
C ALA A 445 7.32 -18.03 22.02
N ALA A 446 7.15 -17.52 23.25
CA ALA A 446 6.38 -18.21 24.28
C ALA A 446 4.88 -18.31 23.92
N MET A 447 4.29 -17.21 23.45
CA MET A 447 2.89 -17.20 23.01
C MET A 447 2.67 -18.12 21.80
N ILE A 448 3.56 -18.07 20.81
CA ILE A 448 3.56 -18.96 19.64
C ILE A 448 3.55 -20.42 20.10
N LYS A 449 4.47 -20.79 20.99
CA LYS A 449 4.58 -22.16 21.51
C LYS A 449 3.29 -22.61 22.19
N ALA A 450 2.68 -21.75 23.02
CA ALA A 450 1.45 -22.06 23.72
C ALA A 450 0.26 -22.27 22.76
N VAL A 451 0.05 -21.33 21.83
CA VAL A 451 -1.01 -21.41 20.81
C VAL A 451 -0.84 -22.66 19.95
N GLN A 452 0.35 -22.89 19.40
CA GLN A 452 0.61 -24.10 18.59
C GLN A 452 0.33 -25.39 19.35
N ALA A 453 0.73 -25.45 20.63
CA ALA A 453 0.51 -26.65 21.45
C ALA A 453 -0.98 -26.96 21.61
N TYR A 454 -1.84 -25.97 21.83
CA TYR A 454 -3.29 -26.18 21.91
C TYR A 454 -3.89 -26.63 20.57
N TRP A 455 -3.53 -25.99 19.46
CA TRP A 455 -4.06 -26.37 18.13
C TRP A 455 -3.65 -27.81 17.75
N VAL A 456 -2.40 -28.17 18.01
CA VAL A 456 -1.89 -29.53 17.75
C VAL A 456 -2.52 -30.55 18.69
N ALA A 457 -2.71 -30.22 19.97
CA ALA A 457 -3.39 -31.09 20.93
C ALA A 457 -4.85 -31.33 20.52
N PHE A 458 -5.58 -30.27 20.17
CA PHE A 458 -6.93 -30.37 19.65
C PHE A 458 -6.97 -31.21 18.37
N ALA A 459 -6.06 -31.01 17.43
CA ALA A 459 -5.99 -31.83 16.22
C ALA A 459 -5.73 -33.32 16.52
N LYS A 460 -4.96 -33.62 17.57
CA LYS A 460 -4.70 -35.01 18.01
C LYS A 460 -5.94 -35.64 18.65
N THR A 461 -6.60 -34.96 19.58
CA THR A 461 -7.55 -35.59 20.52
C THR A 461 -8.97 -35.03 20.46
N GLY A 462 -9.16 -33.82 19.93
CA GLY A 462 -10.41 -33.06 20.06
C GLY A 462 -10.53 -32.27 21.35
N ASP A 463 -9.47 -32.22 22.14
CA ASP A 463 -9.41 -31.51 23.41
C ASP A 463 -8.03 -30.83 23.53
N PRO A 464 -7.97 -29.49 23.62
CA PRO A 464 -6.71 -28.77 23.79
C PRO A 464 -6.05 -29.04 25.15
N GLY A 465 -6.82 -29.49 26.16
CA GLY A 465 -6.33 -29.85 27.48
C GLY A 465 -5.53 -28.73 28.14
N ASN A 466 -4.33 -29.05 28.64
CA ASN A 466 -3.40 -28.08 29.22
C ASN A 466 -2.14 -27.89 28.35
N ALA A 467 -2.20 -28.21 27.06
CA ALA A 467 -1.02 -28.32 26.19
C ALA A 467 -0.19 -27.03 26.10
N GLY A 468 -0.84 -25.86 26.13
CA GLY A 468 -0.19 -24.55 26.13
C GLY A 468 0.07 -23.97 27.52
N GLY A 469 0.03 -24.78 28.58
CA GLY A 469 0.43 -24.39 29.94
C GLY A 469 -0.71 -24.03 30.90
N THR A 470 -1.88 -23.68 30.37
CA THR A 470 -3.09 -23.39 31.15
C THR A 470 -4.16 -24.42 30.81
N ALA A 471 -4.86 -24.97 31.81
CA ALA A 471 -5.95 -25.90 31.54
C ALA A 471 -7.07 -25.16 30.80
N TRP A 472 -7.41 -25.62 29.60
CA TRP A 472 -8.50 -25.08 28.78
C TRP A 472 -9.76 -25.92 29.01
N PRO A 473 -10.72 -25.43 29.81
CA PRO A 473 -11.95 -26.18 30.07
C PRO A 473 -12.80 -26.26 28.81
N LYS A 474 -13.59 -27.34 28.72
CA LYS A 474 -14.70 -27.42 27.77
C LYS A 474 -15.68 -26.29 28.08
N TYR A 475 -16.20 -25.67 27.03
CA TYR A 475 -17.27 -24.68 27.15
C TYR A 475 -18.51 -25.36 27.73
N ASP A 476 -19.10 -24.73 28.74
CA ASP A 476 -20.38 -25.13 29.32
C ASP A 476 -21.23 -23.88 29.56
N LEU A 477 -22.55 -24.06 29.67
CA LEU A 477 -23.50 -22.95 29.80
C LEU A 477 -23.46 -22.28 31.18
N ALA A 478 -22.87 -22.92 32.18
CA ALA A 478 -22.80 -22.39 33.54
C ALA A 478 -21.57 -21.49 33.74
N SER A 479 -20.43 -21.80 33.12
CA SER A 479 -19.18 -21.04 33.23
C SER A 479 -18.92 -20.11 32.04
N GLU A 480 -19.41 -20.50 30.85
CA GLU A 480 -19.13 -19.86 29.56
C GLU A 480 -17.63 -19.56 29.35
N ALA A 481 -16.79 -20.48 29.82
CA ALA A 481 -15.36 -20.29 29.89
C ALA A 481 -14.73 -20.03 28.51
N VAL A 482 -13.85 -19.03 28.45
CA VAL A 482 -13.06 -18.67 27.26
C VAL A 482 -11.57 -18.66 27.60
N MET A 483 -10.75 -19.21 26.71
CA MET A 483 -9.30 -19.03 26.75
C MET A 483 -8.95 -17.68 26.16
N ASP A 484 -8.59 -16.71 27.01
CA ASP A 484 -8.03 -15.43 26.60
C ASP A 484 -6.52 -15.58 26.42
N PHE A 485 -6.03 -15.50 25.18
CA PHE A 485 -4.61 -15.33 24.90
C PHE A 485 -4.26 -13.88 25.18
N SER A 486 -4.08 -13.58 26.47
CA SER A 486 -3.86 -12.22 26.96
C SER A 486 -2.41 -11.82 26.87
N SER A 487 -2.16 -10.52 27.10
CA SER A 487 -0.82 -9.97 27.26
C SER A 487 0.00 -10.61 28.40
N ASP A 488 -0.65 -11.30 29.34
CA ASP A 488 0.00 -12.02 30.45
C ASP A 488 0.14 -13.53 30.19
N GLY A 489 -0.21 -13.98 28.98
CA GLY A 489 -0.24 -15.39 28.59
C GLY A 489 -1.67 -15.95 28.49
N PRO A 490 -1.81 -17.27 28.24
CA PRO A 490 -3.11 -17.94 28.19
C PRO A 490 -3.80 -17.96 29.56
N VAL A 491 -4.98 -17.37 29.65
CA VAL A 491 -5.78 -17.27 30.89
C VAL A 491 -7.22 -17.67 30.60
N VAL A 492 -7.83 -18.44 31.50
CA VAL A 492 -9.26 -18.77 31.41
C VAL A 492 -10.09 -17.69 32.08
N ARG A 493 -11.11 -17.20 31.39
CA ARG A 493 -12.09 -16.26 31.92
C ARG A 493 -13.49 -16.84 31.81
N ASN A 494 -14.30 -16.70 32.86
CA ASN A 494 -15.71 -17.09 32.87
C ASN A 494 -16.57 -15.85 32.60
N HIS A 495 -17.70 -16.03 31.93
CA HIS A 495 -18.66 -14.95 31.64
C HIS A 495 -18.04 -13.69 31.01
N MET A 496 -17.02 -13.89 30.16
CA MET A 496 -16.27 -12.79 29.56
C MET A 496 -17.17 -12.00 28.61
N PHE A 497 -17.45 -10.74 28.96
CA PHE A 497 -18.27 -9.79 28.22
C PHE A 497 -19.77 -10.12 28.09
N ASP A 498 -20.31 -10.96 28.98
CA ASP A 498 -21.72 -11.39 28.94
C ASP A 498 -22.71 -10.25 28.73
N ALA A 499 -22.60 -9.17 29.51
CA ALA A 499 -23.50 -8.03 29.40
C ALA A 499 -23.40 -7.30 28.04
N ARG A 500 -22.20 -7.20 27.45
CA ARG A 500 -22.03 -6.62 26.10
C ARG A 500 -22.64 -7.53 25.04
N TYR A 501 -22.44 -8.85 25.16
CA TYR A 501 -22.97 -9.83 24.21
C TYR A 501 -24.50 -9.99 24.33
N ASP A 502 -25.06 -9.98 25.53
CA ASP A 502 -26.51 -9.99 25.73
C ASP A 502 -27.16 -8.73 25.15
N TRP A 503 -26.53 -7.57 25.32
CA TRP A 503 -27.01 -6.35 24.67
C TRP A 503 -26.99 -6.46 23.14
N VAL A 504 -25.90 -6.99 22.55
CA VAL A 504 -25.79 -7.20 21.09
C VAL A 504 -26.88 -8.13 20.58
N ARG A 505 -27.12 -9.25 21.29
CA ARG A 505 -28.18 -10.21 20.96
C ARG A 505 -29.55 -9.52 20.95
N ASP A 506 -29.88 -8.81 22.03
CA ASP A 506 -31.19 -8.17 22.17
C ASP A 506 -31.36 -7.03 21.15
N HIS A 507 -30.27 -6.32 20.83
CA HIS A 507 -30.25 -5.31 19.78
C HIS A 507 -30.51 -5.90 18.40
N ARG A 508 -29.86 -7.02 18.06
CA ARG A 508 -30.09 -7.77 16.82
C ARG A 508 -31.55 -8.23 16.70
N ALA A 509 -32.14 -8.75 17.77
CA ALA A 509 -33.54 -9.17 17.77
C ALA A 509 -34.53 -7.99 17.54
N ARG A 510 -34.26 -6.81 18.10
CA ARG A 510 -35.09 -5.59 17.88
C ARG A 510 -35.01 -5.08 16.45
N ILE A 511 -33.82 -5.15 15.86
CA ILE A 511 -33.57 -4.84 14.46
C ILE A 511 -34.39 -5.75 13.55
N ASP A 512 -34.29 -7.06 13.76
CA ASP A 512 -34.91 -8.06 12.89
C ASP A 512 -36.44 -7.97 12.97
N ALA A 513 -36.99 -7.49 14.10
CA ALA A 513 -38.41 -7.23 14.28
C ALA A 513 -38.93 -5.95 13.59
N THR A 514 -38.06 -5.07 13.08
CA THR A 514 -38.45 -3.73 12.55
C THR A 514 -37.91 -3.39 11.16
N ALA A 515 -37.06 -4.21 10.54
CA ALA A 515 -36.32 -3.85 9.33
C ALA A 515 -36.60 -4.74 8.11
N ASP A 516 -36.75 -4.05 6.97
CA ASP A 516 -36.51 -4.51 5.59
C ASP A 516 -35.25 -5.41 5.49
N PRO A 517 -35.31 -6.60 4.85
CA PRO A 517 -34.28 -7.65 4.89
C PRO A 517 -32.89 -7.31 4.30
N GLY A 518 -32.64 -6.06 3.89
CA GLY A 518 -31.41 -5.66 3.20
C GLY A 518 -30.27 -5.07 4.06
N ILE A 519 -30.48 -4.68 5.33
CA ILE A 519 -29.45 -3.91 6.08
C ILE A 519 -29.49 -4.17 7.59
N PRO A 520 -28.39 -4.64 8.23
CA PRO A 520 -28.27 -4.63 9.69
C PRO A 520 -28.02 -3.19 10.26
N PRO A 521 -28.90 -2.65 11.13
CA PRO A 521 -28.83 -1.35 11.81
C PRO A 521 -27.84 -1.32 12.98
N LEU A 522 -26.56 -1.45 12.65
CA LEU A 522 -25.45 -0.78 13.35
C LEU A 522 -24.54 -0.05 12.34
N MET A 523 -24.81 -0.21 11.04
CA MET A 523 -24.15 0.47 9.92
C MET A 523 -25.04 1.48 9.17
N ASN A 524 -26.30 1.64 9.58
CA ASN A 524 -27.26 2.49 8.86
C ASN A 524 -27.31 3.91 9.46
N ILE A 525 -26.52 4.84 8.91
CA ILE A 525 -26.76 6.26 9.10
C ILE A 525 -27.52 6.77 7.87
N ASN A 526 -28.78 7.08 8.10
CA ASN A 526 -29.77 7.61 7.17
C ASN A 526 -29.25 8.78 6.27
N PRO A 527 -29.30 8.67 4.92
CA PRO A 527 -29.12 9.79 3.99
C PRO A 527 -30.34 10.73 3.87
N ALA A 528 -31.47 10.45 4.51
CA ALA A 528 -32.74 11.16 4.30
C ALA A 528 -32.84 12.55 4.97
N ARG A 529 -31.74 13.31 5.06
CA ARG A 529 -31.78 14.74 5.44
C ARG A 529 -31.36 15.70 4.34
N GLU A 530 -31.09 15.23 3.13
CA GLU A 530 -31.03 16.10 1.95
C GLU A 530 -32.22 15.81 1.03
N GLY A 531 -33.09 16.81 0.86
CA GLY A 531 -34.39 16.69 0.19
C GLY A 531 -34.34 16.34 -1.30
N PRO A 532 -35.51 16.09 -1.92
CA PRO A 532 -35.61 15.53 -3.25
C PRO A 532 -35.16 16.54 -4.31
N ARG A 533 -34.04 16.28 -4.99
CA ARG A 533 -33.77 16.90 -6.29
C ARG A 533 -34.54 16.14 -7.36
N GLN A 534 -35.60 16.77 -7.89
CA GLN A 534 -36.29 16.30 -9.09
C GLN A 534 -35.29 16.22 -10.26
N TRP A 535 -35.16 15.03 -10.84
CA TRP A 535 -34.50 14.85 -12.13
C TRP A 535 -35.56 14.86 -13.22
N VAL A 536 -35.50 15.85 -14.10
CA VAL A 536 -36.21 15.85 -15.39
C VAL A 536 -35.57 14.77 -16.27
N MET A 537 -36.38 13.80 -16.70
CA MET A 537 -35.98 12.74 -17.62
C MET A 537 -35.61 13.35 -18.99
N VAL A 538 -34.31 13.32 -19.34
CA VAL A 538 -33.85 13.45 -20.73
C VAL A 538 -33.48 12.06 -21.21
N GLN A 539 -34.23 11.55 -22.19
CA GLN A 539 -33.97 10.29 -22.88
C GLN A 539 -32.57 10.31 -23.51
N PRO A 540 -31.71 9.29 -23.32
CA PRO A 540 -30.44 9.21 -24.01
C PRO A 540 -30.66 8.78 -25.48
N ALA A 541 -30.02 9.49 -26.39
CA ALA A 541 -29.99 9.16 -27.82
C ALA A 541 -29.31 7.79 -28.08
N PRO A 542 -29.59 7.13 -29.22
CA PRO A 542 -29.09 5.79 -29.51
C PRO A 542 -27.55 5.76 -29.61
N LYS A 543 -26.92 4.74 -29.00
CA LYS A 543 -25.48 4.47 -29.17
C LYS A 543 -25.25 3.77 -30.53
N PRO A 544 -24.26 4.21 -31.35
CA PRO A 544 -23.94 3.59 -32.64
C PRO A 544 -23.22 2.23 -32.46
N PRO A 545 -23.08 1.44 -33.54
CA PRO A 545 -22.66 0.04 -33.47
C PRO A 545 -21.21 -0.15 -33.01
N VAL A 546 -20.95 -1.29 -32.37
CA VAL A 546 -19.62 -1.74 -31.91
C VAL A 546 -18.68 -1.89 -33.09
N ALA A 547 -17.61 -1.10 -33.11
CA ALA A 547 -16.51 -1.23 -34.06
C ALA A 547 -15.62 -2.44 -33.71
N ALA A 548 -14.92 -2.95 -34.73
CA ALA A 548 -13.88 -3.98 -34.67
C ALA A 548 -12.83 -3.74 -33.55
N PRO A 549 -12.05 -4.77 -33.12
CA PRO A 549 -10.99 -4.61 -32.11
C PRO A 549 -10.16 -3.36 -32.39
N ALA A 550 -10.09 -2.46 -31.41
CA ALA A 550 -9.39 -1.20 -31.55
C ALA A 550 -7.91 -1.48 -31.83
N VAL A 551 -7.47 -1.19 -33.05
CA VAL A 551 -6.05 -1.08 -33.37
C VAL A 551 -5.56 0.18 -32.67
N TRP A 552 -4.51 0.09 -31.86
CA TRP A 552 -3.89 1.28 -31.27
C TRP A 552 -3.37 2.17 -32.39
N THR A 553 -3.80 3.43 -32.43
CA THR A 553 -3.53 4.38 -33.54
C THR A 553 -2.52 5.48 -33.19
N GLY A 554 -1.91 5.46 -32.00
CA GLY A 554 -1.06 6.53 -31.51
C GLY A 554 -1.48 7.09 -30.15
N ILE A 555 -0.61 7.90 -29.52
CA ILE A 555 -1.01 8.77 -28.41
C ILE A 555 -1.97 9.83 -28.97
N ALA A 556 -3.16 9.94 -28.38
CA ALA A 556 -4.12 10.98 -28.75
C ALA A 556 -3.57 12.37 -28.38
N ASN A 557 -3.87 13.38 -29.19
CA ASN A 557 -3.49 14.75 -28.87
C ASN A 557 -4.61 15.44 -28.08
N PRO A 558 -4.42 15.71 -26.76
CA PRO A 558 -5.48 16.27 -25.92
C PRO A 558 -5.70 17.76 -26.21
N THR A 559 -6.88 18.26 -25.90
CA THR A 559 -7.18 19.69 -26.00
C THR A 559 -6.74 20.39 -24.72
N VAL A 560 -5.92 21.43 -24.85
CA VAL A 560 -5.42 22.25 -23.74
C VAL A 560 -6.23 23.54 -23.63
N THR A 561 -6.59 23.90 -22.40
CA THR A 561 -7.32 25.12 -22.04
C THR A 561 -6.56 25.87 -20.93
N GLY A 562 -6.60 27.20 -20.97
CA GLY A 562 -5.92 28.06 -19.99
C GLY A 562 -5.17 29.22 -20.64
N PRO A 563 -4.28 29.90 -19.89
CA PRO A 563 -3.95 29.63 -18.49
C PRO A 563 -5.17 29.81 -17.56
N ILE A 564 -5.27 29.00 -16.52
CA ILE A 564 -6.35 29.08 -15.52
C ILE A 564 -5.99 30.21 -14.53
N PRO A 565 -6.70 31.36 -14.54
CA PRO A 565 -6.30 32.51 -13.74
C PRO A 565 -6.39 32.19 -12.25
N ALA A 566 -5.41 32.65 -11.47
CA ALA A 566 -5.54 32.74 -10.02
C ALA A 566 -6.48 33.92 -9.69
N ARG A 567 -7.50 33.68 -8.86
CA ARG A 567 -8.48 34.71 -8.47
C ARG A 567 -8.31 35.16 -7.01
N ALA A 568 -7.42 34.50 -6.28
CA ALA A 568 -7.07 34.83 -4.91
C ALA A 568 -5.54 34.89 -4.74
N PRO A 569 -5.03 35.70 -3.80
CA PRO A 569 -3.60 35.73 -3.48
C PRO A 569 -3.16 34.41 -2.82
N LEU A 570 -1.85 34.14 -2.83
CA LEU A 570 -1.28 32.96 -2.18
C LEU A 570 -1.57 32.95 -0.67
N GLY A 571 -1.96 31.80 -0.15
CA GLY A 571 -2.37 31.63 1.25
C GLY A 571 -3.81 32.03 1.55
N ASP A 572 -4.58 32.51 0.56
CA ASP A 572 -6.00 32.81 0.75
C ASP A 572 -6.81 31.54 1.09
N PRO A 573 -7.74 31.59 2.07
CA PRO A 573 -8.55 30.42 2.46
C PRO A 573 -9.40 29.82 1.33
N SER A 574 -9.79 30.61 0.32
CA SER A 574 -10.52 30.12 -0.86
C SER A 574 -9.69 29.17 -1.73
N ARG A 575 -8.35 29.28 -1.63
CA ARG A 575 -7.40 28.47 -2.40
C ARG A 575 -7.65 28.53 -3.91
N ASP A 576 -8.14 29.66 -4.41
CA ASP A 576 -8.34 29.88 -5.85
C ASP A 576 -7.06 30.38 -6.54
N TYR A 577 -6.02 29.57 -6.40
CA TYR A 577 -4.71 29.67 -7.06
C TYR A 577 -4.14 28.25 -7.25
N PRO A 578 -3.12 28.06 -8.11
CA PRO A 578 -2.58 26.74 -8.38
C PRO A 578 -2.03 26.06 -7.12
N TRP A 579 -2.36 24.77 -6.96
CA TRP A 579 -1.82 23.93 -5.89
C TRP A 579 -0.30 23.83 -6.05
N PHE A 580 0.43 23.98 -4.94
CA PHE A 580 1.89 23.95 -4.90
C PHE A 580 2.58 25.07 -5.70
N THR A 581 1.92 26.23 -5.87
CA THR A 581 2.60 27.42 -6.43
C THR A 581 3.89 27.72 -5.68
N THR A 582 4.98 27.91 -6.43
CA THR A 582 6.30 28.16 -5.86
C THR A 582 6.33 29.46 -5.05
N PHE A 583 7.13 29.50 -3.97
CA PHE A 583 7.37 30.73 -3.22
C PHE A 583 8.45 31.62 -3.85
N HIS A 584 9.14 31.13 -4.88
CA HIS A 584 10.11 31.95 -5.60
C HIS A 584 9.43 32.95 -6.53
N ASN A 585 9.94 34.17 -6.56
CA ASN A 585 9.51 35.16 -7.54
C ASN A 585 10.10 34.85 -8.92
N LEU A 586 9.42 33.98 -9.68
CA LEU A 586 9.86 33.58 -11.01
C LEU A 586 9.93 34.75 -12.00
N ALA A 587 9.05 35.76 -11.84
CA ALA A 587 9.06 36.93 -12.70
C ALA A 587 10.39 37.71 -12.59
N ALA A 588 10.97 37.79 -11.38
CA ALA A 588 12.24 38.46 -11.14
C ALA A 588 13.43 37.79 -11.87
N VAL A 589 13.34 36.50 -12.18
CA VAL A 589 14.34 35.75 -12.95
C VAL A 589 13.94 35.51 -14.40
N GLY A 590 12.85 36.14 -14.86
CA GLY A 590 12.38 36.04 -16.24
C GLY A 590 11.66 34.73 -16.56
N TYR A 591 11.13 34.04 -15.56
CA TYR A 591 10.27 32.86 -15.67
C TYR A 591 8.80 33.22 -15.40
N VAL A 592 7.90 32.35 -15.85
CA VAL A 592 6.46 32.38 -15.53
C VAL A 592 6.03 31.03 -14.99
N GLU A 593 5.10 31.03 -14.04
CA GLU A 593 4.34 29.85 -13.60
C GLU A 593 2.89 30.01 -14.03
N GLU A 594 2.37 29.04 -14.78
CA GLU A 594 0.99 29.04 -15.27
C GLU A 594 0.38 27.64 -15.14
N GLU A 595 -0.91 27.57 -14.81
CA GLU A 595 -1.66 26.32 -14.78
C GLU A 595 -2.55 26.20 -16.02
N PHE A 596 -2.60 25.01 -16.60
CA PHE A 596 -3.46 24.69 -17.73
C PHE A 596 -4.25 23.43 -17.42
N PHE A 597 -5.45 23.30 -17.98
CA PHE A 597 -6.18 22.04 -17.99
C PHE A 597 -6.07 21.40 -19.37
N TYR A 598 -5.98 20.08 -19.42
CA TYR A 598 -6.06 19.33 -20.66
C TYR A 598 -7.03 18.17 -20.52
N GLU A 599 -7.73 17.88 -21.62
CA GLU A 599 -8.78 16.87 -21.65
C GLU A 599 -8.77 16.09 -22.96
N GLY A 600 -9.23 14.85 -22.88
CA GLY A 600 -9.24 13.92 -24.00
C GLY A 600 -9.84 12.58 -23.60
N THR A 601 -9.43 11.54 -24.32
CA THR A 601 -9.75 10.15 -24.00
C THR A 601 -8.47 9.35 -23.81
N ALA A 602 -8.39 8.60 -22.72
CA ALA A 602 -7.28 7.74 -22.36
C ALA A 602 -7.63 6.25 -22.55
N SER A 603 -6.58 5.44 -22.55
CA SER A 603 -6.61 4.00 -22.73
C SER A 603 -6.02 3.28 -21.52
N GLN A 604 -6.51 2.08 -21.24
CA GLN A 604 -5.89 1.19 -20.26
C GLN A 604 -4.99 0.18 -20.98
N PHE A 605 -3.90 -0.17 -20.34
CA PHE A 605 -2.96 -1.18 -20.84
C PHE A 605 -2.72 -2.24 -19.76
N ASP A 606 -2.59 -3.49 -20.19
CA ASP A 606 -1.93 -4.51 -19.39
C ASP A 606 -0.42 -4.24 -19.41
N THR A 607 0.25 -4.34 -18.26
CA THR A 607 1.66 -3.94 -18.09
C THR A 607 2.49 -5.01 -17.39
N PRO A 608 2.66 -6.20 -18.03
CA PRO A 608 3.48 -7.26 -17.48
C PRO A 608 4.93 -6.80 -17.29
N ASN A 609 5.51 -7.14 -16.14
CA ASN A 609 6.88 -6.74 -15.81
C ASN A 609 7.88 -7.36 -16.80
N GLY A 610 8.74 -6.52 -17.39
CA GLY A 610 9.76 -6.94 -18.35
C GLY A 610 9.23 -7.34 -19.73
N GLN A 611 7.95 -7.11 -20.02
CA GLN A 611 7.33 -7.43 -21.31
C GLN A 611 6.59 -6.21 -21.85
N ASP A 612 6.43 -6.18 -23.18
CA ASP A 612 5.60 -5.22 -23.89
C ASP A 612 4.16 -5.35 -23.38
N GLY A 613 3.50 -4.22 -23.08
CA GLY A 613 2.11 -4.18 -22.65
C GLY A 613 1.11 -4.59 -23.73
N THR A 614 -0.17 -4.53 -23.44
CA THR A 614 -1.21 -4.69 -24.47
C THR A 614 -2.38 -3.76 -24.18
N LEU A 615 -2.93 -3.12 -25.21
CA LEU A 615 -4.13 -2.31 -25.10
C LEU A 615 -5.27 -3.18 -24.55
N LYS A 616 -5.88 -2.74 -23.44
CA LYS A 616 -7.03 -3.40 -22.83
C LYS A 616 -8.33 -2.79 -23.34
N ASP A 617 -8.46 -1.48 -23.22
CA ASP A 617 -9.60 -0.69 -23.70
C ASP A 617 -9.17 0.77 -23.92
N SER A 618 -10.04 1.55 -24.58
CA SER A 618 -9.78 2.95 -24.90
C SER A 618 -11.07 3.77 -24.88
N GLY A 619 -10.95 5.09 -24.96
CA GLY A 619 -12.10 6.00 -25.02
C GLY A 619 -12.55 6.55 -23.67
N HIS A 620 -11.76 6.36 -22.62
CA HIS A 620 -12.09 6.82 -21.26
C HIS A 620 -11.85 8.31 -21.13
N LYS A 621 -12.89 9.09 -20.84
CA LYS A 621 -12.75 10.54 -20.73
C LYS A 621 -11.89 10.90 -19.53
N TYR A 622 -11.03 11.89 -19.72
CA TYR A 622 -10.34 12.51 -18.61
C TYR A 622 -10.20 14.01 -18.84
N LYS A 623 -10.09 14.73 -17.72
CA LYS A 623 -9.68 16.12 -17.65
C LYS A 623 -8.75 16.27 -16.46
N THR A 624 -7.55 16.77 -16.68
CA THR A 624 -6.58 17.01 -15.61
C THR A 624 -5.76 18.25 -15.89
N ARG A 625 -4.66 18.46 -15.17
CA ARG A 625 -3.89 19.70 -15.23
C ARG A 625 -2.41 19.51 -15.56
N LEU A 626 -1.83 20.61 -16.05
CA LEU A 626 -0.40 20.86 -16.19
C LEU A 626 -0.03 22.09 -15.36
N ILE A 627 1.03 22.02 -14.56
CA ILE A 627 1.72 23.20 -14.05
C ILE A 627 2.95 23.44 -14.91
N VAL A 628 3.08 24.64 -15.48
CA VAL A 628 4.16 24.98 -16.40
C VAL A 628 5.00 26.10 -15.81
N ARG A 629 6.28 25.84 -15.61
CA ARG A 629 7.29 26.82 -15.18
C ARG A 629 8.33 26.97 -16.28
N ARG A 630 8.37 28.13 -16.93
CA ARG A 630 9.18 28.30 -18.16
C ARG A 630 9.78 29.70 -18.30
N PRO A 631 10.85 29.87 -19.09
CA PRO A 631 11.32 31.18 -19.50
C PRO A 631 10.20 31.97 -20.20
N LYS A 632 10.11 33.27 -19.88
CA LYS A 632 9.24 34.20 -20.60
C LYS A 632 9.81 34.57 -21.96
N ASP A 633 11.13 34.75 -22.02
CA ASP A 633 11.88 35.09 -23.23
C ASP A 633 12.33 33.81 -23.96
N PRO A 634 11.91 33.59 -25.22
CA PRO A 634 12.37 32.45 -26.02
C PRO A 634 13.88 32.31 -26.14
N LYS A 635 14.65 33.41 -26.05
CA LYS A 635 16.12 33.36 -26.11
C LYS A 635 16.76 32.71 -24.88
N LYS A 636 16.03 32.65 -23.76
CA LYS A 636 16.48 32.02 -22.51
C LYS A 636 16.04 30.55 -22.40
N PHE A 637 15.24 30.05 -23.35
CA PHE A 637 14.82 28.67 -23.38
C PHE A 637 15.82 27.80 -24.13
N ASN A 638 16.31 26.74 -23.50
CA ASN A 638 17.32 25.86 -24.07
C ASN A 638 16.73 24.82 -25.06
N GLY A 639 15.41 24.80 -25.23
CA GLY A 639 14.69 23.87 -26.11
C GLY A 639 14.16 22.62 -25.41
N THR A 640 14.44 22.42 -24.11
CA THR A 640 14.16 21.17 -23.40
C THR A 640 13.06 21.34 -22.35
N VAL A 641 12.06 20.46 -22.43
CA VAL A 641 11.00 20.32 -21.43
C VAL A 641 11.34 19.17 -20.50
N LEU A 642 11.32 19.45 -19.20
CA LEU A 642 11.39 18.47 -18.13
C LEU A 642 9.95 18.14 -17.69
N ALA A 643 9.42 17.02 -18.17
CA ALA A 643 8.05 16.58 -17.91
C ALA A 643 8.01 15.64 -16.70
N GLU A 644 7.59 16.18 -15.56
CA GLU A 644 7.52 15.44 -14.30
C GLU A 644 6.16 14.78 -14.12
N TRP A 645 6.19 13.47 -13.89
CA TRP A 645 5.05 12.74 -13.35
C TRP A 645 4.90 13.10 -11.87
N GLN A 646 3.91 13.95 -11.55
CA GLN A 646 3.72 14.43 -10.19
C GLN A 646 3.56 13.27 -9.20
N ASN A 647 4.38 13.29 -8.16
CA ASN A 647 4.43 12.20 -7.19
C ASN A 647 3.27 12.31 -6.19
N VAL A 648 2.58 11.21 -5.90
CA VAL A 648 1.41 11.20 -5.00
C VAL A 648 1.63 10.48 -3.66
N THR A 649 2.88 10.23 -3.27
CA THR A 649 3.25 9.44 -2.07
C THR A 649 2.72 10.08 -0.78
N ALA A 650 2.60 11.40 -0.74
CA ALA A 650 2.04 12.14 0.39
C ALA A 650 0.50 12.20 0.39
N GLY A 651 -0.17 11.52 -0.56
CA GLY A 651 -1.61 11.57 -0.74
C GLY A 651 -2.11 12.77 -1.56
N TYR A 652 -1.20 13.45 -2.26
CA TYR A 652 -1.45 14.61 -3.12
C TYR A 652 -0.28 14.83 -4.08
N ASP A 653 -0.45 15.65 -5.13
CA ASP A 653 0.62 15.96 -6.10
C ASP A 653 1.78 16.73 -5.47
N LEU A 654 3.00 16.19 -5.63
CA LEU A 654 4.29 16.77 -5.24
C LEU A 654 5.15 17.10 -6.45
N ASP A 655 5.90 18.19 -6.35
CA ASP A 655 6.82 18.72 -7.36
C ASP A 655 8.25 18.21 -7.11
N ALA A 656 8.41 16.92 -6.87
CA ALA A 656 9.64 16.32 -6.33
C ALA A 656 10.95 16.75 -7.04
N HIS A 657 10.95 16.88 -8.38
CA HIS A 657 12.14 17.39 -9.09
C HIS A 657 12.30 18.91 -8.95
N TRP A 658 11.24 19.68 -9.15
CA TRP A 658 11.33 21.14 -9.02
C TRP A 658 11.73 21.57 -7.61
N GLU A 659 11.14 20.98 -6.57
CA GLU A 659 11.45 21.28 -5.17
C GLU A 659 12.93 21.06 -4.84
N ALA A 660 13.53 20.03 -5.44
CA ALA A 660 14.93 19.72 -5.23
C ALA A 660 15.86 20.65 -6.03
N THR A 661 15.45 21.11 -7.22
CA THR A 661 16.41 21.59 -8.23
C THR A 661 16.00 22.85 -9.02
N PHE A 662 15.06 23.65 -8.51
CA PHE A 662 14.57 24.87 -9.18
C PHE A 662 15.69 25.79 -9.72
N GLU A 663 16.78 25.96 -8.99
CA GLU A 663 17.92 26.79 -9.42
C GLU A 663 18.52 26.31 -10.73
N GLN A 664 18.64 25.00 -10.87
CA GLN A 664 19.25 24.33 -12.02
C GLN A 664 18.34 24.40 -13.22
N ILE A 665 17.05 24.19 -13.00
CA ILE A 665 16.01 24.31 -14.02
C ILE A 665 16.00 25.74 -14.59
N VAL A 666 16.05 26.75 -13.72
CA VAL A 666 16.08 28.16 -14.12
C VAL A 666 17.40 28.54 -14.78
N ARG A 667 18.54 28.17 -14.19
CA ARG A 667 19.88 28.46 -14.70
C ARG A 667 20.13 27.84 -16.07
N GLY A 668 19.68 26.59 -16.25
CA GLY A 668 19.83 25.86 -17.50
C GLY A 668 18.86 26.30 -18.59
N GLY A 669 17.88 27.15 -18.30
CA GLY A 669 16.89 27.61 -19.29
C GLY A 669 15.87 26.54 -19.66
N TYR A 670 15.59 25.59 -18.77
CA TYR A 670 14.60 24.53 -18.98
C TYR A 670 13.18 25.03 -18.78
N ALA A 671 12.22 24.42 -19.46
CA ALA A 671 10.81 24.49 -19.07
C ALA A 671 10.47 23.24 -18.25
N TRP A 672 9.94 23.42 -17.04
CA TRP A 672 9.45 22.33 -16.21
C TRP A 672 7.93 22.23 -16.32
N VAL A 673 7.43 21.01 -16.44
CA VAL A 673 6.00 20.72 -16.59
C VAL A 673 5.61 19.59 -15.63
N GLY A 674 4.85 19.92 -14.59
CA GLY A 674 4.24 18.95 -13.68
C GLY A 674 2.92 18.42 -14.26
N ILE A 675 2.79 17.11 -14.37
CA ILE A 675 1.63 16.43 -14.96
C ILE A 675 0.87 15.64 -13.88
N SER A 676 -0.36 16.07 -13.58
CA SER A 676 -1.28 15.37 -12.66
C SER A 676 -1.94 14.18 -13.35
N ALA A 677 -1.33 12.99 -13.28
CA ALA A 677 -1.83 11.81 -13.99
C ALA A 677 -2.61 10.81 -13.11
N GLN A 678 -2.54 10.93 -11.79
CA GLN A 678 -3.05 9.92 -10.85
C GLN A 678 -4.28 10.38 -10.07
N ARG A 679 -5.15 9.41 -9.77
CA ARG A 679 -6.37 9.62 -8.99
C ARG A 679 -6.09 10.12 -7.58
N VAL A 680 -5.01 9.62 -6.97
CA VAL A 680 -4.58 10.04 -5.63
C VAL A 680 -4.34 11.55 -5.58
N GLY A 681 -3.65 12.09 -6.58
CA GLY A 681 -3.33 13.51 -6.68
C GLY A 681 -4.56 14.36 -6.98
N VAL A 682 -5.45 13.88 -7.85
CA VAL A 682 -6.57 14.69 -8.35
C VAL A 682 -7.84 14.57 -7.47
N GLN A 683 -8.35 13.37 -7.21
CA GLN A 683 -9.66 13.17 -6.57
C GLN A 683 -9.64 12.61 -5.14
N GLN A 684 -8.52 12.02 -4.66
CA GLN A 684 -8.56 11.23 -3.43
C GLN A 684 -8.46 12.06 -2.12
N PRO A 685 -9.30 11.76 -1.11
CA PRO A 685 -9.13 12.31 0.24
C PRO A 685 -7.88 11.84 1.00
N PRO A 686 -7.35 12.66 1.93
CA PRO A 686 -7.86 13.98 2.37
C PRO A 686 -7.32 15.19 1.59
N ASN A 687 -6.31 15.02 0.73
CA ASN A 687 -5.47 16.13 0.24
C ASN A 687 -5.45 16.34 -1.28
N GLY A 688 -6.19 15.55 -2.07
CA GLY A 688 -6.22 15.71 -3.53
C GLY A 688 -6.72 17.09 -4.00
N LEU A 689 -6.40 17.48 -5.24
CA LEU A 689 -6.71 18.80 -5.81
C LEU A 689 -8.16 19.22 -5.61
N LYS A 690 -9.11 18.30 -5.83
CA LYS A 690 -10.55 18.57 -5.66
C LYS A 690 -10.96 18.89 -4.22
N LEU A 691 -10.19 18.47 -3.23
CA LEU A 691 -10.42 18.82 -1.82
C LEU A 691 -9.66 20.08 -1.42
N TYR A 692 -8.48 20.29 -2.00
CA TYR A 692 -7.75 21.52 -1.80
C TYR A 692 -8.58 22.73 -2.24
N SER A 693 -9.07 22.73 -3.48
CA SER A 693 -9.97 23.77 -3.99
C SER A 693 -11.13 23.15 -4.78
N PRO A 694 -12.26 22.86 -4.11
CA PRO A 694 -13.43 22.25 -4.73
C PRO A 694 -13.98 23.06 -5.90
N THR A 695 -13.85 24.39 -5.85
CA THR A 695 -14.33 25.28 -6.92
C THR A 695 -13.38 25.29 -8.11
N ARG A 696 -12.06 25.46 -7.89
CA ARG A 696 -11.07 25.54 -8.97
C ARG A 696 -10.94 24.23 -9.73
N TYR A 697 -10.92 23.11 -9.01
CA TYR A 697 -10.65 21.78 -9.58
C TYR A 697 -11.91 20.93 -9.75
N ALA A 698 -13.12 21.50 -9.59
CA ALA A 698 -14.40 20.79 -9.72
C ALA A 698 -14.47 19.90 -10.97
N SER A 699 -14.01 20.45 -12.09
CA SER A 699 -14.07 19.82 -13.41
C SER A 699 -13.01 18.75 -13.66
N LEU A 700 -11.98 18.63 -12.81
CA LEU A 700 -10.94 17.64 -13.00
C LEU A 700 -11.46 16.23 -12.68
N ASP A 701 -11.07 15.29 -13.52
CA ASP A 701 -11.38 13.89 -13.43
C ASP A 701 -10.43 13.04 -14.29
N VAL A 702 -9.64 12.18 -13.65
CA VAL A 702 -8.80 11.14 -14.30
C VAL A 702 -9.40 9.74 -14.20
N THR A 703 -10.71 9.62 -13.96
CA THR A 703 -11.39 8.33 -13.68
C THR A 703 -12.55 8.01 -14.61
N ASP A 704 -12.79 8.82 -15.65
CA ASP A 704 -13.92 8.66 -16.58
C ASP A 704 -15.27 8.55 -15.86
N GLY A 705 -15.61 9.60 -15.11
CA GLY A 705 -16.83 9.66 -14.31
C GLY A 705 -16.84 8.67 -13.13
N GLY A 706 -15.67 8.24 -12.65
CA GLY A 706 -15.53 7.24 -11.59
C GLY A 706 -15.65 5.80 -12.08
N THR A 707 -15.76 5.55 -13.39
CA THR A 707 -15.80 4.19 -13.94
C THR A 707 -14.48 3.45 -13.77
N ILE A 708 -13.35 4.18 -13.79
CA ILE A 708 -12.03 3.63 -13.50
C ILE A 708 -11.64 3.95 -12.05
N THR A 709 -11.58 2.93 -11.20
CA THR A 709 -11.40 3.09 -9.74
C THR A 709 -9.93 3.03 -9.28
N ASN A 710 -9.00 2.80 -10.21
CA ASN A 710 -7.56 2.75 -9.99
C ASN A 710 -6.82 3.75 -10.89
N ASP A 711 -5.49 3.71 -10.91
CA ASP A 711 -4.65 4.59 -11.74
C ASP A 711 -4.34 3.98 -13.13
N ALA A 712 -5.17 3.09 -13.68
CA ALA A 712 -4.86 2.43 -14.95
C ALA A 712 -4.73 3.41 -16.13
N LEU A 713 -5.50 4.50 -16.12
CA LEU A 713 -5.44 5.55 -17.15
C LEU A 713 -4.19 6.42 -17.05
N SER A 714 -3.49 6.42 -15.91
CA SER A 714 -2.42 7.37 -15.62
C SER A 714 -1.26 7.30 -16.62
N TYR A 715 -0.97 6.13 -17.19
CA TYR A 715 0.09 5.96 -18.19
C TYR A 715 -0.22 6.72 -19.48
N ASP A 716 -1.43 6.59 -20.02
CA ASP A 716 -1.83 7.29 -21.25
C ASP A 716 -2.07 8.79 -20.95
N ILE A 717 -2.67 9.12 -19.81
CA ILE A 717 -2.85 10.53 -19.39
C ILE A 717 -1.50 11.25 -19.28
N PHE A 718 -0.47 10.59 -18.73
CA PHE A 718 0.88 11.14 -18.66
C PHE A 718 1.50 11.30 -20.06
N ALA A 719 1.36 10.29 -20.93
CA ALA A 719 1.82 10.35 -22.32
C ALA A 719 1.17 11.50 -23.09
N GLN A 720 -0.13 11.69 -22.92
CA GLN A 720 -0.88 12.79 -23.53
C GLN A 720 -0.49 14.15 -22.94
N GLY A 721 -0.13 14.24 -21.66
CA GLY A 721 0.43 15.46 -21.08
C GLY A 721 1.75 15.88 -21.72
N MET A 722 2.64 14.91 -22.01
CA MET A 722 3.85 15.16 -22.80
C MET A 722 3.53 15.53 -24.26
N GLN A 723 2.52 14.90 -24.85
CA GLN A 723 2.04 15.26 -26.19
C GLN A 723 1.49 16.69 -26.25
N ALA A 724 0.77 17.12 -25.21
CA ALA A 724 0.18 18.45 -25.09
C ALA A 724 1.23 19.57 -25.11
N VAL A 725 2.44 19.30 -24.63
CA VAL A 725 3.55 20.27 -24.66
C VAL A 725 4.38 20.17 -25.94
N LYS A 726 4.50 18.97 -26.53
CA LYS A 726 5.27 18.74 -27.76
C LYS A 726 4.53 19.21 -29.01
N SER A 727 3.23 18.95 -29.07
CA SER A 727 2.35 19.21 -30.22
C SER A 727 1.00 19.75 -29.73
N PRO A 728 0.94 20.96 -29.15
CA PRO A 728 -0.26 21.46 -28.50
C PRO A 728 -1.47 21.57 -29.44
N LYS A 729 -2.64 21.20 -28.92
CA LYS A 729 -3.95 21.46 -29.53
C LYS A 729 -4.78 22.33 -28.60
N GLY A 730 -5.38 23.39 -29.13
CA GLY A 730 -6.03 24.43 -28.31
C GLY A 730 -5.02 25.53 -27.97
N VAL A 731 -4.71 25.71 -26.68
CA VAL A 731 -3.70 26.66 -26.22
C VAL A 731 -2.32 26.00 -26.15
N ASN A 732 -1.25 26.69 -26.56
CA ASN A 732 0.11 26.21 -26.31
C ASN A 732 0.49 26.47 -24.83
N PRO A 733 0.63 25.43 -23.98
CA PRO A 733 1.03 25.61 -22.58
C PRO A 733 2.42 26.24 -22.44
N LEU A 734 3.28 26.13 -23.47
CA LEU A 734 4.59 26.75 -23.51
C LEU A 734 4.60 28.19 -24.06
N GLY A 735 3.43 28.76 -24.39
CA GLY A 735 3.30 30.09 -24.98
C GLY A 735 4.04 30.19 -26.32
N PRO A 736 5.01 31.11 -26.50
CA PRO A 736 5.79 31.22 -27.73
C PRO A 736 6.91 30.18 -27.86
N LEU A 737 7.19 29.37 -26.83
CA LEU A 737 8.28 28.40 -26.86
C LEU A 737 7.88 27.13 -27.63
N LYS A 738 8.87 26.46 -28.23
CA LYS A 738 8.71 25.19 -28.94
C LYS A 738 9.60 24.11 -28.32
N ALA A 739 8.98 23.05 -27.78
CA ALA A 739 9.70 21.92 -27.22
C ALA A 739 10.50 21.16 -28.28
N GLN A 740 11.83 21.32 -28.26
CA GLN A 740 12.74 20.54 -29.12
C GLN A 740 12.96 19.14 -28.55
N ARG A 741 13.05 19.03 -27.22
CA ARG A 741 13.23 17.77 -26.49
C ARG A 741 12.31 17.69 -25.28
N VAL A 742 11.89 16.48 -24.91
CA VAL A 742 11.09 16.17 -23.73
C VAL A 742 11.80 15.08 -22.94
N ILE A 743 12.15 15.37 -21.69
CA ILE A 743 12.69 14.39 -20.76
C ILE A 743 11.59 14.07 -19.76
N ALA A 744 11.17 12.81 -19.71
CA ALA A 744 10.17 12.35 -18.74
C ALA A 744 10.84 11.99 -17.42
N MET A 745 10.30 12.49 -16.31
CA MET A 745 10.90 12.35 -15.00
C MET A 745 9.91 11.79 -13.99
N GLY A 746 10.40 10.98 -13.06
CA GLY A 746 9.63 10.47 -11.95
C GLY A 746 10.51 10.28 -10.72
N ALA A 747 9.92 10.47 -9.55
CA ALA A 747 10.59 10.32 -8.26
C ALA A 747 9.85 9.30 -7.40
N SER A 748 10.54 8.43 -6.66
CA SER A 748 9.91 7.52 -5.68
C SER A 748 8.79 6.66 -6.30
N GLN A 749 7.54 6.77 -5.84
CA GLN A 749 6.38 6.09 -6.43
C GLN A 749 6.16 6.41 -7.92
N SER A 750 6.32 7.67 -8.34
CA SER A 750 6.19 8.02 -9.76
C SER A 750 7.40 7.54 -10.59
N ALA A 751 8.57 7.36 -9.98
CA ALA A 751 9.69 6.64 -10.64
C ALA A 751 9.36 5.15 -10.87
N ALA A 752 8.66 4.50 -9.92
CA ALA A 752 8.20 3.13 -10.12
C ALA A 752 7.19 3.02 -11.29
N ARG A 753 6.21 3.94 -11.35
CA ARG A 753 5.28 4.07 -12.48
C ARG A 753 6.01 4.32 -13.79
N LEU A 754 6.95 5.25 -13.80
CA LEU A 754 7.75 5.56 -14.98
C LEU A 754 8.60 4.34 -15.41
N GLY A 755 9.12 3.55 -14.47
CA GLY A 755 9.77 2.28 -14.75
C GLY A 755 8.86 1.29 -15.49
N THR A 756 7.60 1.14 -15.04
CA THR A 756 6.60 0.34 -15.76
C THR A 756 6.28 0.90 -17.13
N TYR A 757 6.14 2.23 -17.25
CA TYR A 757 5.94 2.90 -18.55
C TYR A 757 7.09 2.60 -19.52
N ILE A 758 8.34 2.76 -19.06
CA ILE A 758 9.54 2.49 -19.85
C ILE A 758 9.53 1.04 -20.35
N ASN A 759 9.36 0.09 -19.42
CA ASN A 759 9.53 -1.32 -19.73
C ASN A 759 8.38 -1.94 -20.52
N SER A 760 7.14 -1.45 -20.33
CA SER A 760 5.97 -2.06 -20.95
C SER A 760 5.36 -1.22 -22.06
N LEU A 761 5.45 0.12 -21.97
CA LEU A 761 4.63 1.00 -22.80
C LEU A 761 5.41 1.90 -23.74
N HIS A 762 6.72 2.10 -23.56
CA HIS A 762 7.53 2.96 -24.43
C HIS A 762 7.37 2.61 -25.92
N LYS A 763 7.47 1.32 -26.26
CA LYS A 763 7.33 0.81 -27.62
C LYS A 763 5.91 0.96 -28.19
N GLN A 764 4.92 0.85 -27.32
CA GLN A 764 3.51 0.87 -27.71
C GLN A 764 2.95 2.25 -27.82
N LEU A 765 3.26 3.15 -26.91
CA LEU A 765 2.72 4.48 -26.93
C LEU A 765 3.45 5.37 -27.95
N GLY A 766 4.63 4.97 -28.44
CA GLY A 766 5.38 5.77 -29.42
C GLY A 766 5.69 7.15 -28.85
N GLY A 767 6.68 7.20 -27.96
CA GLY A 767 6.80 8.32 -27.02
C GLY A 767 7.12 9.69 -27.64
N PRO A 768 6.44 10.78 -27.22
CA PRO A 768 6.93 12.16 -27.39
C PRO A 768 8.01 12.44 -26.32
N VAL A 769 8.95 11.52 -26.15
CA VAL A 769 9.96 11.53 -25.09
C VAL A 769 11.31 11.16 -25.68
N ASP A 770 12.31 11.96 -25.35
CA ASP A 770 13.67 11.82 -25.86
C ASP A 770 14.59 11.13 -24.85
N ALA A 771 14.26 11.17 -23.55
CA ALA A 771 14.96 10.44 -22.49
C ALA A 771 14.12 10.32 -21.20
N TYR A 772 14.53 9.42 -20.31
CA TYR A 772 13.90 9.20 -19.00
C TYR A 772 14.86 9.45 -17.84
N LEU A 773 14.35 10.04 -16.75
CA LEU A 773 15.08 10.21 -15.50
C LEU A 773 14.29 9.63 -14.32
N LEU A 774 14.86 8.63 -13.66
CA LEU A 774 14.33 7.97 -12.48
C LEU A 774 15.08 8.47 -11.24
N PHE A 775 14.40 9.14 -10.33
CA PHE A 775 14.98 9.65 -9.10
C PHE A 775 14.48 8.85 -7.89
N ILE A 776 15.38 8.47 -6.97
CA ILE A 776 15.09 7.85 -5.67
C ILE A 776 14.05 6.72 -5.74
N GLY A 777 14.15 5.86 -6.75
CA GLY A 777 13.18 4.81 -7.03
C GLY A 777 13.33 4.23 -8.44
N GLY A 778 12.30 3.52 -8.91
CA GLY A 778 12.26 2.91 -10.24
C GLY A 778 12.57 1.42 -10.27
N ALA A 779 12.52 0.84 -11.47
CA ALA A 779 12.75 -0.58 -11.74
C ALA A 779 14.08 -0.82 -12.46
N ARG A 780 14.39 -2.10 -12.74
CA ARG A 780 15.40 -2.47 -13.75
C ARG A 780 14.86 -2.07 -15.12
N VAL A 781 15.70 -1.52 -15.98
CA VAL A 781 15.33 -1.06 -17.33
C VAL A 781 15.76 -2.12 -18.34
N ARG A 782 14.87 -2.47 -19.28
CA ARG A 782 15.19 -3.40 -20.37
C ARG A 782 16.28 -2.85 -21.28
N ASP A 783 17.09 -3.75 -21.83
CA ASP A 783 18.23 -3.38 -22.69
C ASP A 783 17.78 -2.92 -24.09
N ASP A 784 16.54 -3.20 -24.49
CA ASP A 784 15.98 -2.86 -25.80
C ASP A 784 15.22 -1.52 -25.83
N ILE A 785 15.38 -0.69 -24.79
CA ILE A 785 14.86 0.68 -24.75
C ILE A 785 15.77 1.61 -25.59
N PRO A 786 15.26 2.23 -26.67
CA PRO A 786 16.10 2.92 -27.65
C PRO A 786 16.56 4.32 -27.20
N VAL A 787 15.91 4.87 -26.17
CA VAL A 787 16.18 6.22 -25.63
C VAL A 787 17.00 6.16 -24.34
N PRO A 788 17.81 7.18 -24.05
CA PRO A 788 18.57 7.25 -22.81
C PRO A 788 17.71 7.18 -21.55
N VAL A 789 18.20 6.45 -20.54
CA VAL A 789 17.63 6.38 -19.20
C VAL A 789 18.70 6.64 -18.15
N MET A 790 18.44 7.60 -17.27
CA MET A 790 19.29 7.89 -16.13
C MET A 790 18.56 7.59 -14.83
N LYS A 791 19.23 6.93 -13.89
CA LYS A 791 18.71 6.59 -12.56
C LYS A 791 19.62 7.15 -11.48
N ILE A 792 19.07 7.86 -10.51
CA ILE A 792 19.83 8.48 -9.41
C ILE A 792 19.21 8.05 -8.08
N LEU A 793 20.03 7.48 -7.20
CA LEU A 793 19.61 6.92 -5.92
C LEU A 793 20.34 7.60 -4.75
N SER A 794 19.63 7.79 -3.64
CA SER A 794 20.22 8.22 -2.36
C SER A 794 20.71 7.02 -1.54
N GLU A 795 21.50 7.26 -0.47
CA GLU A 795 21.92 6.21 0.46
C GLU A 795 20.75 5.39 1.01
N THR A 796 19.63 6.05 1.30
CA THR A 796 18.42 5.41 1.84
C THR A 796 17.73 4.47 0.84
N ASP A 797 17.94 4.67 -0.46
CA ASP A 797 17.28 3.88 -1.51
C ASP A 797 18.09 2.66 -1.94
N ILE A 798 19.42 2.80 -1.94
CA ILE A 798 20.34 1.83 -2.52
C ILE A 798 20.06 0.39 -2.05
N PRO A 799 19.94 0.09 -0.74
CA PRO A 799 19.62 -1.26 -0.24
C PRO A 799 18.41 -1.93 -0.91
N GLY A 800 17.32 -1.18 -1.09
CA GLY A 800 16.10 -1.70 -1.71
C GLY A 800 16.18 -1.78 -3.24
N GLN A 801 17.19 -1.14 -3.83
CA GLN A 801 17.39 -1.05 -5.28
C GLN A 801 18.49 -1.99 -5.79
N VAL A 802 19.23 -2.67 -4.90
CA VAL A 802 20.25 -3.67 -5.28
C VAL A 802 19.72 -4.72 -6.26
N PRO A 803 18.51 -5.31 -6.10
CA PRO A 803 17.97 -6.28 -7.07
C PRO A 803 17.73 -5.71 -8.47
N SER A 804 17.59 -4.39 -8.61
CA SER A 804 17.42 -3.70 -9.89
C SER A 804 18.70 -3.07 -10.44
N ARG A 805 19.85 -3.22 -9.75
CA ARG A 805 21.14 -2.77 -10.25
C ARG A 805 21.44 -3.46 -11.60
N GLN A 806 21.91 -2.66 -12.55
CA GLN A 806 22.38 -3.13 -13.84
C GLN A 806 23.66 -2.37 -14.25
N PRO A 807 24.49 -2.97 -15.12
CA PRO A 807 25.65 -2.27 -15.67
C PRO A 807 25.24 -1.01 -16.41
N ASP A 808 26.14 -0.02 -16.42
CA ASP A 808 25.99 1.17 -17.24
C ASP A 808 26.19 0.80 -18.74
N THR A 809 25.37 1.33 -19.64
CA THR A 809 25.39 1.06 -21.11
C THR A 809 25.34 2.35 -21.92
N ASP A 810 25.52 2.35 -23.23
CA ASP A 810 25.36 3.56 -24.06
C ASP A 810 23.96 4.20 -24.00
N LYS A 811 22.97 3.54 -23.36
CA LYS A 811 21.60 4.02 -23.12
C LYS A 811 21.18 4.04 -21.64
N TYR A 812 21.96 3.49 -20.71
CA TYR A 812 21.61 3.45 -19.29
C TYR A 812 22.75 3.96 -18.40
N ARG A 813 22.40 4.82 -17.44
CA ARG A 813 23.31 5.29 -16.37
C ARG A 813 22.63 5.18 -15.03
N GLN A 814 23.34 4.63 -14.05
CA GLN A 814 22.90 4.67 -12.66
C GLN A 814 23.94 5.29 -11.74
N TRP A 815 23.54 6.32 -11.00
CA TRP A 815 24.34 6.98 -9.98
C TRP A 815 23.77 6.73 -8.60
N GLU A 816 24.67 6.57 -7.63
CA GLU A 816 24.34 6.26 -6.24
C GLU A 816 25.08 7.25 -5.35
N VAL A 817 24.34 8.06 -4.59
CA VAL A 817 24.90 9.16 -3.79
C VAL A 817 24.84 8.78 -2.30
N THR A 818 25.97 8.33 -1.77
CA THR A 818 26.13 8.00 -0.34
C THR A 818 26.11 9.26 0.53
N GLY A 819 25.61 9.16 1.75
CA GLY A 819 25.41 10.29 2.67
C GLY A 819 24.13 11.09 2.43
N ALA A 820 23.43 10.88 1.32
CA ALA A 820 22.16 11.55 1.00
C ALA A 820 20.93 10.72 1.42
N SER A 821 19.79 11.38 1.58
CA SER A 821 18.51 10.74 1.90
C SER A 821 17.46 10.93 0.80
N HIS A 822 16.45 10.06 0.78
CA HIS A 822 15.35 10.03 -0.18
C HIS A 822 14.54 11.32 -0.12
N ALA A 823 14.23 11.77 1.10
CA ALA A 823 13.64 13.07 1.37
C ALA A 823 14.67 13.92 2.12
N GLY A 824 15.52 14.61 1.33
CA GLY A 824 16.60 15.47 1.79
C GLY A 824 16.14 16.85 2.30
N ARG A 825 17.12 17.65 2.72
CA ARG A 825 16.89 18.97 3.35
C ARG A 825 16.11 19.94 2.47
N HIS A 826 16.40 20.04 1.17
CA HIS A 826 15.69 20.94 0.25
C HIS A 826 14.20 20.59 0.14
N LEU A 827 13.89 19.31 -0.04
CA LEU A 827 12.50 18.83 -0.11
C LEU A 827 11.74 19.13 1.20
N ALA A 828 12.41 18.96 2.35
CA ALA A 828 11.82 19.27 3.66
C ALA A 828 11.51 20.76 3.85
N LEU A 829 12.46 21.65 3.48
CA LEU A 829 12.26 23.11 3.54
C LEU A 829 11.12 23.55 2.61
N ASN A 830 11.06 22.99 1.40
CA ASN A 830 10.00 23.30 0.45
C ASN A 830 8.62 22.89 0.98
N SER A 831 8.44 21.58 1.17
CA SER A 831 7.17 20.97 1.53
C SER A 831 6.66 21.51 2.87
N GLY A 832 7.54 21.73 3.87
CA GLY A 832 7.14 22.26 5.18
C GLY A 832 6.45 23.63 5.09
N SER A 833 6.99 24.52 4.26
CA SER A 833 6.47 25.88 4.12
C SER A 833 5.24 25.97 3.25
N LEU A 834 5.17 25.20 2.16
CA LEU A 834 3.95 25.10 1.36
C LEU A 834 2.80 24.50 2.17
N ASN A 835 3.05 23.44 2.95
CA ASN A 835 2.05 22.84 3.83
C ASN A 835 1.52 23.83 4.87
N ARG A 836 2.37 24.68 5.46
CA ARG A 836 1.94 25.74 6.39
C ARG A 836 1.16 26.85 5.71
N ARG A 837 1.59 27.30 4.52
CA ARG A 837 0.89 28.34 3.74
C ARG A 837 -0.52 27.89 3.37
N ASP A 838 -0.63 26.63 2.95
CA ASP A 838 -1.84 26.09 2.34
C ASP A 838 -2.69 25.29 3.34
N SER A 839 -2.30 25.23 4.61
CA SER A 839 -2.98 24.45 5.68
C SER A 839 -3.22 22.99 5.29
N ILE A 840 -2.19 22.34 4.77
CA ILE A 840 -2.23 20.94 4.35
C ILE A 840 -1.99 20.06 5.58
N VAL A 841 -2.90 19.11 5.83
CA VAL A 841 -2.81 18.21 6.97
C VAL A 841 -1.72 17.18 6.73
N ARG A 842 -0.65 17.24 7.54
CA ARG A 842 0.42 16.25 7.55
C ARG A 842 0.92 16.06 8.98
N GLU A 843 1.17 14.81 9.36
CA GLU A 843 1.85 14.50 10.61
C GLU A 843 3.29 15.04 10.57
N ALA A 844 3.70 15.69 11.66
CA ALA A 844 5.08 16.10 11.82
C ALA A 844 5.99 14.86 11.88
N PRO A 845 7.21 14.90 11.31
CA PRO A 845 8.19 13.84 11.51
C PRO A 845 8.45 13.61 13.01
N ALA A 846 8.24 12.38 13.47
CA ALA A 846 8.52 11.97 14.84
C ALA A 846 9.55 10.84 14.78
N CYS A 847 10.80 11.23 14.51
CA CYS A 847 11.90 10.29 14.26
C CYS A 847 12.82 10.15 15.47
N THR A 848 13.39 8.96 15.62
CA THR A 848 14.30 8.61 16.71
C THR A 848 15.56 9.46 16.70
N TYR A 849 16.12 9.71 15.51
CA TYR A 849 17.30 10.55 15.34
C TYR A 849 16.97 11.83 14.58
N PRO A 850 17.75 12.91 14.74
CA PRO A 850 17.58 14.10 13.93
C PRO A 850 17.71 13.77 12.44
N THR A 851 16.90 14.43 11.62
CA THR A 851 16.68 14.08 10.21
C THR A 851 17.38 15.04 9.26
N TRP A 852 17.31 14.73 7.96
CA TRP A 852 17.75 15.59 6.86
C TRP A 852 19.26 15.84 6.83
N PRO A 853 20.05 14.80 6.48
CA PRO A 853 21.46 14.96 6.11
C PRO A 853 21.69 16.13 5.17
N ARG A 854 22.85 16.79 5.32
CA ARG A 854 23.22 17.96 4.51
C ARG A 854 23.95 17.64 3.21
N THR A 855 24.06 16.36 2.86
CA THR A 855 24.60 15.92 1.57
C THR A 855 23.64 16.32 0.45
N PRO A 856 24.01 17.25 -0.44
CA PRO A 856 23.08 17.87 -1.39
C PRO A 856 22.95 17.02 -2.66
N ILE A 857 22.15 15.95 -2.60
CA ILE A 857 21.85 15.09 -3.76
C ILE A 857 21.26 15.88 -4.94
N ASP A 858 20.59 16.99 -4.64
CA ASP A 858 20.05 17.97 -5.58
C ASP A 858 21.12 18.58 -6.50
N ASN A 859 22.38 18.71 -6.07
CA ASN A 859 23.48 19.12 -6.97
C ASN A 859 23.79 18.04 -8.03
N VAL A 860 23.70 16.77 -7.65
CA VAL A 860 23.90 15.62 -8.55
C VAL A 860 22.72 15.48 -9.51
N LEU A 861 21.50 15.62 -9.00
CA LEU A 861 20.28 15.64 -9.80
C LEU A 861 20.29 16.82 -10.78
N GLY A 862 20.72 18.00 -10.34
CA GLY A 862 20.88 19.18 -11.18
C GLY A 862 21.85 18.99 -12.34
N ALA A 863 23.05 18.46 -12.06
CA ALA A 863 24.03 18.11 -13.09
C ALA A 863 23.48 17.08 -14.09
N SER A 864 22.63 16.17 -13.62
CA SER A 864 22.02 15.14 -14.47
C SER A 864 21.13 15.69 -15.58
N TYR A 865 20.46 16.83 -15.37
CA TYR A 865 19.61 17.43 -16.40
C TYR A 865 20.41 17.90 -17.61
N ASP A 866 21.54 18.57 -17.37
CA ASP A 866 22.44 19.02 -18.44
C ASP A 866 23.09 17.84 -19.16
N LEU A 867 23.43 16.79 -18.41
CA LEU A 867 24.06 15.60 -18.96
C LEU A 867 23.10 14.76 -19.78
N ILE A 868 21.86 14.55 -19.33
CA ILE A 868 20.86 13.79 -20.09
C ILE A 868 20.39 14.59 -21.31
N ASP A 869 20.26 15.92 -21.21
CA ASP A 869 19.97 16.79 -22.36
C ASP A 869 21.10 16.73 -23.40
N LYS A 870 22.36 16.80 -22.94
CA LYS A 870 23.54 16.63 -23.81
C LYS A 870 23.57 15.23 -24.43
N TRP A 871 23.22 14.19 -23.69
CA TRP A 871 23.18 12.82 -24.18
C TRP A 871 22.19 12.67 -25.33
N VAL A 872 20.99 13.24 -25.18
CA VAL A 872 19.99 13.31 -26.25
C VAL A 872 20.52 14.07 -27.47
N LYS A 873 21.17 15.23 -27.25
CA LYS A 873 21.67 16.09 -28.34
C LYS A 873 22.83 15.49 -29.12
N THR A 874 23.73 14.78 -28.44
CA THR A 874 25.06 14.46 -28.98
C THR A 874 25.35 12.96 -29.03
N GLY A 875 24.52 12.12 -28.40
CA GLY A 875 24.80 10.69 -28.20
C GLY A 875 25.85 10.40 -27.14
N VAL A 876 26.49 11.43 -26.55
CA VAL A 876 27.53 11.25 -25.53
C VAL A 876 26.88 10.97 -24.18
N ALA A 877 27.00 9.73 -23.72
CA ALA A 877 26.47 9.32 -22.43
C ALA A 877 27.14 10.05 -21.25
N PRO A 878 26.40 10.29 -20.14
CA PRO A 878 26.96 10.80 -18.89
C PRO A 878 28.13 9.94 -18.40
N PRO A 879 29.01 10.46 -17.53
CA PRO A 879 30.07 9.65 -16.94
C PRO A 879 29.48 8.50 -16.10
N THR A 880 30.19 7.37 -16.05
CA THR A 880 29.89 6.29 -15.11
C THR A 880 30.21 6.73 -13.69
N ALA A 881 29.57 6.11 -12.69
CA ALA A 881 29.86 6.36 -11.28
C ALA A 881 30.21 5.07 -10.53
N PRO A 882 31.11 5.14 -9.52
CA PRO A 882 31.27 4.03 -8.59
C PRO A 882 29.92 3.71 -7.93
N LYS A 883 29.63 2.42 -7.76
CA LYS A 883 28.46 1.98 -6.99
C LYS A 883 28.82 2.01 -5.50
N ALA A 884 27.81 2.14 -4.64
CA ALA A 884 28.03 1.99 -3.21
C ALA A 884 28.32 0.53 -2.87
N ASP A 885 29.27 0.32 -1.96
CA ASP A 885 29.71 -0.99 -1.55
C ASP A 885 28.62 -1.66 -0.73
N ILE A 886 28.28 -2.90 -1.08
CA ILE A 886 27.20 -3.67 -0.46
C ILE A 886 27.74 -4.97 0.11
N VAL A 887 27.32 -5.27 1.33
CA VAL A 887 27.37 -6.62 1.90
C VAL A 887 25.95 -7.18 1.93
N SER A 888 25.77 -8.33 1.29
CA SER A 888 24.50 -9.04 1.27
C SER A 888 24.55 -10.19 2.26
N ARG A 889 23.50 -10.31 3.08
CA ARG A 889 23.34 -11.41 4.02
C ARG A 889 21.88 -11.85 4.07
N GLU A 890 21.65 -13.12 4.36
CA GLU A 890 20.31 -13.61 4.66
C GLU A 890 19.90 -13.19 6.07
N GLY A 891 18.67 -12.71 6.23
CA GLY A 891 18.13 -12.34 7.53
C GLY A 891 16.74 -11.75 7.45
N ASP A 892 16.25 -11.26 8.59
CA ASP A 892 14.92 -10.65 8.69
C ASP A 892 14.96 -9.20 8.19
N ILE A 893 14.36 -8.94 7.03
CA ILE A 893 14.16 -7.59 6.48
C ILE A 893 13.03 -6.95 7.29
N PRO A 894 13.28 -5.87 8.05
CA PRO A 894 12.24 -5.21 8.84
C PRO A 894 11.08 -4.78 7.95
N GLY A 895 9.86 -5.15 8.32
CA GLY A 895 8.67 -4.70 7.61
C GLY A 895 8.44 -3.21 7.84
N ARG A 896 8.04 -2.49 6.80
CA ARG A 896 7.71 -1.05 6.90
C ARG A 896 6.26 -0.88 7.38
N ASN A 897 5.97 0.20 8.10
CA ASN A 897 4.61 0.59 8.50
C ASN A 897 3.83 -0.53 9.23
N GLY A 898 4.48 -1.21 10.18
CA GLY A 898 3.86 -2.26 10.99
C GLY A 898 3.75 -3.63 10.31
N GLN A 899 4.25 -3.78 9.09
CA GLN A 899 4.39 -5.10 8.46
C GLN A 899 5.39 -5.97 9.26
N PRO A 900 5.15 -7.29 9.37
CA PRO A 900 6.12 -8.20 9.98
C PRO A 900 7.40 -8.24 9.15
N ALA A 901 8.53 -8.49 9.82
CA ALA A 901 9.79 -8.72 9.12
C ALA A 901 9.68 -9.95 8.21
N THR A 902 10.28 -9.88 7.03
CA THR A 902 10.28 -10.98 6.05
C THR A 902 11.69 -11.50 5.90
N ARG A 903 11.87 -12.82 5.87
CA ARG A 903 13.19 -13.40 5.62
C ARG A 903 13.56 -13.18 4.15
N GLY A 904 14.76 -12.66 3.92
CA GLY A 904 15.32 -12.50 2.60
C GLY A 904 16.72 -11.90 2.64
N THR A 905 17.23 -11.55 1.46
CA THR A 905 18.54 -10.92 1.34
C THR A 905 18.49 -9.47 1.82
N ILE A 906 19.13 -9.21 2.96
CA ILE A 906 19.41 -7.87 3.46
C ILE A 906 20.65 -7.36 2.73
N ASN A 907 20.51 -6.23 2.04
CA ASN A 907 21.62 -5.52 1.41
C ASN A 907 22.02 -4.35 2.30
N ASP A 908 23.10 -4.49 3.05
CA ASP A 908 23.64 -3.42 3.89
C ASP A 908 24.81 -2.72 3.20
N LEU A 909 24.98 -1.44 3.48
CA LEU A 909 26.11 -0.65 2.98
C LEU A 909 27.36 -0.97 3.79
N VAL A 910 28.49 -1.18 3.13
CA VAL A 910 29.78 -1.25 3.81
C VAL A 910 30.12 0.15 4.32
N ARG A 911 30.56 0.25 5.58
CA ARG A 911 30.86 1.52 6.24
C ARG A 911 32.31 1.58 6.70
N ASP A 912 32.88 2.77 6.75
CA ASP A 912 34.17 3.02 7.41
C ASP A 912 34.03 3.02 8.94
N GLU A 913 35.17 3.13 9.64
CA GLU A 913 35.24 3.17 11.11
C GLU A 913 34.44 4.31 11.75
N ARG A 914 34.02 5.31 10.96
CA ARG A 914 33.24 6.47 11.40
C ARG A 914 31.76 6.36 11.02
N GLY A 915 31.34 5.21 10.46
CA GLY A 915 29.95 4.94 10.09
C GLY A 915 29.54 5.50 8.72
N ASN A 916 30.46 6.06 7.93
CA ASN A 916 30.13 6.57 6.60
C ASN A 916 30.14 5.43 5.58
N ALA A 917 29.13 5.37 4.71
CA ALA A 917 29.09 4.42 3.62
C ALA A 917 30.28 4.57 2.65
N LEU A 918 30.79 3.43 2.18
CA LEU A 918 31.85 3.31 1.18
C LEU A 918 31.26 3.17 -0.24
N GLY A 919 32.10 3.47 -1.23
CA GLY A 919 31.70 3.55 -2.64
C GLY A 919 30.75 4.73 -2.92
N GLY A 920 30.10 4.70 -4.08
CA GLY A 920 29.16 5.73 -4.51
C GLY A 920 29.80 7.10 -4.82
N ILE A 921 28.98 8.03 -5.29
CA ILE A 921 29.34 9.44 -5.41
C ILE A 921 29.37 10.04 -4.00
N ARG A 922 30.54 10.53 -3.57
CA ARG A 922 30.74 11.20 -2.28
C ARG A 922 30.92 12.70 -2.50
N LEU A 923 29.91 13.48 -2.13
CA LEU A 923 29.98 14.94 -2.15
C LEU A 923 30.87 15.46 -1.00
N ALA A 924 31.33 16.71 -1.08
CA ALA A 924 32.27 17.25 -0.09
C ALA A 924 31.67 17.25 1.33
N GLU A 925 30.37 17.49 1.44
CA GLU A 925 29.60 17.47 2.68
C GLU A 925 29.62 16.10 3.38
N PHE A 926 29.93 15.02 2.65
CA PHE A 926 30.02 13.65 3.17
C PHE A 926 31.45 13.08 3.18
N ALA A 927 32.27 13.42 2.18
CA ALA A 927 33.67 12.97 2.11
C ALA A 927 34.59 13.78 3.04
N VAL A 928 34.19 14.99 3.41
CA VAL A 928 34.87 15.88 4.38
C VAL A 928 33.88 16.10 5.54
N PRO A 929 33.58 15.04 6.32
CA PRO A 929 32.42 15.03 7.19
C PRO A 929 32.59 15.96 8.39
N THR A 930 31.52 16.69 8.69
CA THR A 930 31.33 17.44 9.94
C THR A 930 30.20 16.87 10.79
N SER A 931 29.57 15.80 10.32
CA SER A 931 28.43 15.12 10.93
C SER A 931 28.41 13.64 10.54
N LEU A 932 27.78 12.82 11.36
CA LEU A 932 27.32 11.49 10.97
C LEU A 932 26.07 11.66 10.09
N SER A 933 26.14 11.15 8.87
CA SER A 933 25.01 11.09 7.94
C SER A 933 24.80 9.65 7.48
N THR A 934 23.67 9.05 7.83
CA THR A 934 23.39 7.65 7.48
C THR A 934 21.94 7.44 7.06
N ARG A 935 21.67 6.29 6.43
CA ARG A 935 20.30 5.85 6.13
C ARG A 935 19.45 5.52 7.36
N GLU A 936 20.04 5.35 8.54
CA GLU A 936 19.39 4.72 9.69
C GLU A 936 18.53 5.71 10.45
N ASN A 937 17.21 5.62 10.29
CA ASN A 937 16.29 6.34 11.14
C ASN A 937 14.95 5.60 11.26
N THR A 938 14.34 5.68 12.43
CA THR A 938 13.11 4.98 12.83
C THR A 938 12.13 5.99 13.43
N GLY A 939 10.86 5.63 13.61
CA GLY A 939 9.83 6.54 14.11
C GLY A 939 8.53 6.43 13.31
N ASN A 940 7.79 7.53 13.17
CA ASN A 940 6.55 7.54 12.37
C ASN A 940 6.81 7.31 10.86
N THR A 941 5.73 7.14 10.10
CA THR A 941 5.62 6.46 8.79
C THR A 941 6.72 6.70 7.75
N PHE A 942 7.42 7.85 7.76
CA PHE A 942 8.44 8.19 6.75
C PHE A 942 9.85 8.42 7.30
N CYS A 943 10.12 8.17 8.58
CA CYS A 943 11.45 8.44 9.17
C CYS A 943 12.61 7.76 8.45
N PHE A 944 12.39 6.53 7.94
CA PHE A 944 13.40 5.80 7.17
C PHE A 944 13.79 6.48 5.84
N LEU A 945 12.98 7.43 5.33
CA LEU A 945 13.28 8.21 4.12
C LEU A 945 14.08 9.49 4.43
N TYR A 946 14.04 9.96 5.67
CA TYR A 946 14.64 11.24 6.03
C TYR A 946 16.13 11.15 6.37
N GLY A 947 16.64 9.93 6.61
CA GLY A 947 18.00 9.69 7.06
C GLY A 947 18.26 10.23 8.48
N ARG A 948 19.49 10.02 8.97
CA ARG A 948 19.98 10.52 10.25
C ARG A 948 21.07 11.56 10.03
N TYR A 949 21.00 12.64 10.78
CA TYR A 949 21.97 13.74 10.77
C TYR A 949 22.38 14.07 12.20
N GLU A 950 23.65 13.88 12.53
CA GLU A 950 24.18 14.26 13.85
C GLU A 950 25.53 14.96 13.70
N PRO A 951 25.62 16.25 14.04
CA PRO A 951 26.90 16.96 14.02
C PRO A 951 27.94 16.26 14.90
N PHE A 952 29.18 16.20 14.43
CA PHE A 952 30.26 15.66 15.24
C PHE A 952 30.59 16.59 16.42
N PRO A 953 31.01 16.03 17.56
CA PRO A 953 31.57 16.80 18.66
C PRO A 953 32.79 17.64 18.23
N ASP A 954 33.02 18.77 18.89
CA ASP A 954 34.08 19.72 18.52
C ASP A 954 35.49 19.10 18.61
N GLU A 955 35.71 18.17 19.52
CA GLU A 955 36.96 17.41 19.63
C GLU A 955 37.24 16.56 18.40
N VAL A 956 36.20 15.94 17.82
CA VAL A 956 36.29 15.17 16.59
C VAL A 956 36.58 16.10 15.41
N ILE A 957 35.90 17.25 15.34
CA ILE A 957 36.15 18.27 14.32
C ILE A 957 37.60 18.78 14.38
N LYS A 958 38.16 19.03 15.57
CA LYS A 958 39.56 19.47 15.75
C LYS A 958 40.57 18.40 15.33
N GLN A 959 40.28 17.13 15.58
CA GLN A 959 41.13 16.02 15.15
C GLN A 959 41.10 15.85 13.62
N LEU A 960 39.92 15.96 13.01
CA LEU A 960 39.75 15.84 11.57
C LEU A 960 40.35 17.03 10.80
N TYR A 961 40.26 18.23 11.39
CA TYR A 961 40.67 19.49 10.79
C TYR A 961 41.47 20.34 11.79
N PRO A 962 42.81 20.11 11.90
CA PRO A 962 43.65 20.85 12.83
C PRO A 962 43.69 22.36 12.57
N THR A 963 43.41 22.77 11.33
CA THR A 963 43.30 24.19 10.95
C THR A 963 42.13 24.40 9.99
N HIS A 964 41.60 25.63 9.95
CA HIS A 964 40.57 26.02 9.00
C HIS A 964 41.05 25.86 7.54
N ALA A 965 42.33 26.16 7.28
CA ALA A 965 42.94 25.96 5.97
C ALA A 965 42.95 24.49 5.54
N ASP A 966 43.16 23.55 6.47
CA ASP A 966 43.08 22.10 6.19
C ASP A 966 41.66 21.66 5.81
N TYR A 967 40.64 22.09 6.55
CA TYR A 967 39.24 21.83 6.21
C TYR A 967 38.90 22.35 4.80
N VAL A 968 39.21 23.62 4.54
CA VAL A 968 38.94 24.27 3.23
C VAL A 968 39.69 23.56 2.10
N ALA A 969 40.95 23.16 2.31
CA ALA A 969 41.73 22.43 1.32
C ALA A 969 41.11 21.08 0.96
N LYS A 970 40.64 20.33 1.97
CA LYS A 970 39.94 19.06 1.77
C LYS A 970 38.63 19.24 1.00
N VAL A 971 37.82 20.25 1.36
CA VAL A 971 36.59 20.58 0.62
C VAL A 971 36.89 20.94 -0.83
N LYS A 972 37.87 21.84 -1.07
CA LYS A 972 38.27 22.22 -2.44
C LYS A 972 38.71 21.02 -3.26
N THR A 973 39.48 20.12 -2.66
CA THR A 973 39.98 18.90 -3.32
C THR A 973 38.83 18.00 -3.73
N GLN A 974 37.91 17.68 -2.81
CA GLN A 974 36.78 16.81 -3.12
C GLN A 974 35.84 17.45 -4.15
N THR A 975 35.53 18.72 -3.98
CA THR A 975 34.64 19.46 -4.88
C THR A 975 35.22 19.54 -6.29
N ALA A 976 36.53 19.81 -6.43
CA ALA A 976 37.20 19.80 -7.72
C ALA A 976 37.18 18.41 -8.38
N ALA A 977 37.34 17.34 -7.60
CA ALA A 977 37.21 15.97 -8.09
C ALA A 977 35.79 15.68 -8.59
N ASN A 978 34.75 16.09 -7.86
CA ASN A 978 33.36 15.91 -8.28
C ASN A 978 33.01 16.70 -9.55
N VAL A 979 33.54 17.92 -9.72
CA VAL A 979 33.38 18.70 -10.96
C VAL A 979 34.10 18.03 -12.12
N LYS A 980 35.35 17.59 -11.92
CA LYS A 980 36.14 16.89 -12.94
C LYS A 980 35.47 15.60 -13.39
N ALA A 981 34.85 14.87 -12.46
CA ALA A 981 34.09 13.66 -12.74
C ALA A 981 32.71 13.94 -13.37
N GLY A 982 32.26 15.20 -13.39
CA GLY A 982 30.96 15.60 -13.95
C GLY A 982 29.77 15.33 -13.05
N TYR A 983 29.97 15.03 -11.76
CA TYR A 983 28.88 14.71 -10.84
C TYR A 983 28.14 15.94 -10.29
N ILE A 984 28.76 17.12 -10.33
CA ILE A 984 28.16 18.40 -9.92
C ILE A 984 28.58 19.52 -10.90
N GLN A 985 27.81 20.61 -10.96
CA GLN A 985 28.17 21.74 -11.81
C GLN A 985 29.22 22.65 -11.14
N PRO A 986 30.04 23.38 -11.92
CA PRO A 986 31.01 24.34 -11.38
C PRO A 986 30.41 25.41 -10.45
N ALA A 987 29.19 25.88 -10.74
CA ALA A 987 28.51 26.88 -9.91
C ALA A 987 28.12 26.32 -8.53
N ASP A 988 27.71 25.05 -8.46
CA ASP A 988 27.38 24.39 -7.19
C ASP A 988 28.63 24.15 -6.36
N ALA A 989 29.69 23.70 -7.02
CA ALA A 989 31.02 23.57 -6.45
C ALA A 989 31.55 24.88 -5.85
N GLN A 990 31.40 25.99 -6.58
CA GLN A 990 31.80 27.32 -6.09
C GLN A 990 31.05 27.69 -4.81
N ARG A 991 29.75 27.39 -4.71
CA ARG A 991 28.98 27.65 -3.48
C ARG A 991 29.43 26.79 -2.31
N THR A 992 29.64 25.49 -2.52
CA THR A 992 30.18 24.60 -1.47
C THR A 992 31.54 25.08 -0.97
N VAL A 993 32.44 25.46 -1.87
CA VAL A 993 33.78 26.00 -1.51
C VAL A 993 33.66 27.32 -0.76
N ALA A 994 32.84 28.25 -1.27
CA ALA A 994 32.68 29.56 -0.66
C ALA A 994 32.04 29.48 0.74
N ARG A 995 31.13 28.54 0.96
CA ARG A 995 30.57 28.25 2.28
C ARG A 995 31.63 27.69 3.23
N ALA A 996 32.46 26.75 2.76
CA ALA A 996 33.56 26.21 3.56
C ALA A 996 34.57 27.30 3.97
N GLU A 997 34.97 28.17 3.04
CA GLU A 997 35.87 29.31 3.28
C GLU A 997 35.32 30.33 4.29
N ARG A 998 34.00 30.45 4.38
CA ARG A 998 33.33 31.33 5.32
C ARG A 998 32.91 30.63 6.62
N SER A 999 33.15 29.34 6.77
CA SER A 999 32.74 28.60 7.97
C SER A 999 33.67 28.88 9.16
N TYR A 1000 33.28 28.43 10.35
CA TYR A 1000 34.16 28.39 11.53
C TYR A 1000 34.92 27.05 11.64
N ILE A 1001 34.63 26.07 10.77
CA ILE A 1001 35.15 24.70 10.91
C ILE A 1001 36.68 24.70 10.83
N GLY A 1002 37.35 24.11 11.83
CA GLY A 1002 38.81 24.12 11.94
C GLY A 1002 39.40 25.41 12.51
N SER A 1003 38.61 26.41 12.94
CA SER A 1003 39.13 27.58 13.66
C SER A 1003 39.58 27.28 15.09
N GLY A 1004 39.09 26.18 15.66
CA GLY A 1004 39.29 25.80 17.06
C GLY A 1004 38.17 26.27 18.00
N ASP A 1005 37.26 27.11 17.51
CA ASP A 1005 36.08 27.58 18.24
C ASP A 1005 34.98 26.51 18.29
N PRO A 1006 34.31 26.30 19.44
CA PRO A 1006 33.21 25.34 19.56
C PRO A 1006 31.93 25.85 18.91
N CYS A 1007 31.06 24.96 18.44
CA CYS A 1007 29.74 25.33 17.91
C CYS A 1007 28.60 24.68 18.68
N LYS A 1008 28.06 25.43 19.64
CA LYS A 1008 26.96 25.03 20.50
C LYS A 1008 25.61 25.29 19.81
N ALA A 1009 24.50 25.10 20.53
CA ALA A 1009 23.14 25.16 20.01
C ALA A 1009 22.82 26.44 19.19
N ALA A 1010 23.22 27.62 19.66
CA ALA A 1010 22.97 28.88 18.95
C ALA A 1010 23.75 28.96 17.63
N CYS A 1011 25.00 28.49 17.61
CA CYS A 1011 25.81 28.40 16.41
C CYS A 1011 25.21 27.39 15.40
N ARG A 1012 24.75 26.22 15.87
CA ARG A 1012 24.06 25.22 15.02
C ARG A 1012 22.76 25.75 14.42
N ALA A 1013 21.97 26.50 15.18
CA ALA A 1013 20.78 27.17 14.66
C ALA A 1013 21.11 28.22 13.58
N ALA A 1014 22.28 28.88 13.68
CA ALA A 1014 22.75 29.80 12.64
C ALA A 1014 23.22 29.08 11.36
N GLU A 1015 23.79 27.86 11.46
CA GLU A 1015 24.04 26.99 10.29
C GLU A 1015 22.72 26.63 9.58
N ASP A 1016 21.66 26.33 10.34
CA ASP A 1016 20.33 26.05 9.79
C ASP A 1016 19.69 27.27 9.12
N LEU A 1017 19.92 28.46 9.68
CA LEU A 1017 19.51 29.71 9.08
C LEU A 1017 20.21 29.92 7.73
N GLU A 1018 21.52 29.68 7.64
CA GLU A 1018 22.28 29.81 6.39
C GLU A 1018 21.72 28.89 5.28
N ASP A 1019 21.45 27.62 5.60
CA ASP A 1019 20.83 26.68 4.67
C ASP A 1019 19.45 27.16 4.19
N SER A 1020 18.64 27.68 5.12
CA SER A 1020 17.34 28.23 4.80
C SER A 1020 17.46 29.47 3.90
N THR A 1021 18.42 30.36 4.18
CA THR A 1021 18.71 31.55 3.37
C THR A 1021 19.03 31.17 1.94
N TYR A 1022 19.97 30.24 1.72
CA TYR A 1022 20.33 29.81 0.37
C TYR A 1022 19.17 29.13 -0.35
N PHE A 1023 18.43 28.27 0.34
CA PHE A 1023 17.28 27.60 -0.25
C PHE A 1023 16.19 28.59 -0.69
N TYR A 1024 15.72 29.46 0.21
CA TYR A 1024 14.62 30.37 -0.09
C TYR A 1024 15.04 31.51 -1.03
N LEU A 1025 16.29 31.94 -0.95
CA LEU A 1025 16.80 33.08 -1.71
C LEU A 1025 17.67 32.65 -2.91
N GLY A 1026 17.75 31.37 -3.26
CA GLY A 1026 18.68 30.85 -4.27
C GLY A 1026 18.56 31.45 -5.67
N LEU A 1027 17.36 31.91 -6.06
CA LEU A 1027 17.11 32.61 -7.33
C LEU A 1027 17.37 34.12 -7.28
N TYR A 1028 17.73 34.67 -6.12
CA TYR A 1028 17.88 36.11 -5.93
C TYR A 1028 19.33 36.54 -6.13
N LYS A 1029 19.53 37.64 -6.87
CA LYS A 1029 20.86 38.16 -7.24
C LYS A 1029 21.81 38.41 -6.05
N ASP A 1030 21.27 38.76 -4.88
CA ASP A 1030 22.05 39.17 -3.71
C ASP A 1030 22.24 38.01 -2.70
N VAL A 1031 21.83 36.79 -3.05
CA VAL A 1031 21.85 35.64 -2.11
C VAL A 1031 23.23 35.38 -1.52
N ASP A 1032 24.30 35.48 -2.32
CA ASP A 1032 25.66 35.23 -1.84
C ASP A 1032 26.10 36.27 -0.80
N LYS A 1033 25.67 37.52 -0.95
CA LYS A 1033 25.94 38.58 0.02
C LYS A 1033 25.19 38.31 1.33
N ILE A 1034 23.91 37.96 1.24
CA ILE A 1034 23.08 37.65 2.42
C ILE A 1034 23.61 36.40 3.12
N GLY A 1035 23.94 35.35 2.37
CA GLY A 1035 24.57 34.14 2.90
C GLY A 1035 25.90 34.46 3.60
N SER A 1036 26.74 35.33 3.02
CA SER A 1036 27.98 35.78 3.66
C SER A 1036 27.74 36.53 4.97
N ASP A 1037 26.68 37.34 5.06
CA ASP A 1037 26.27 38.00 6.31
C ASP A 1037 25.91 36.93 7.37
N VAL A 1038 25.18 35.88 6.98
CA VAL A 1038 24.84 34.77 7.89
C VAL A 1038 26.08 33.97 8.29
N SER A 1039 27.00 33.65 7.37
CA SER A 1039 28.25 32.96 7.73
C SER A 1039 29.06 33.80 8.75
N ALA A 1040 29.06 35.13 8.62
CA ALA A 1040 29.72 36.03 9.58
C ALA A 1040 29.04 36.01 10.95
N ILE A 1041 27.71 35.99 11.00
CA ILE A 1041 26.94 35.79 12.24
C ILE A 1041 27.34 34.47 12.90
N THR A 1042 27.32 33.35 12.15
CA THR A 1042 27.68 32.02 12.65
C THR A 1042 29.09 32.00 13.23
N ARG A 1043 30.09 32.58 12.54
CA ARG A 1043 31.47 32.69 13.07
C ARG A 1043 31.55 33.52 14.35
N ASN A 1044 30.82 34.62 14.45
CA ASN A 1044 30.81 35.46 15.65
C ASN A 1044 30.18 34.73 16.84
N ILE A 1045 29.14 33.93 16.61
CA ILE A 1045 28.54 33.07 17.65
C ILE A 1045 29.55 32.02 18.11
N ALA A 1046 30.19 31.29 17.18
CA ALA A 1046 31.20 30.28 17.52
C ALA A 1046 32.36 30.86 18.35
N LYS A 1047 32.88 32.04 17.95
CA LYS A 1047 33.91 32.76 18.72
C LYS A 1047 33.43 33.12 20.12
N SER A 1048 32.20 33.61 20.25
CA SER A 1048 31.59 33.94 21.54
C SER A 1048 31.45 32.70 22.44
N ASP A 1049 31.19 31.53 21.87
CA ASP A 1049 31.04 30.27 22.60
C ASP A 1049 32.39 29.67 23.06
N GLY A 1050 33.50 30.14 22.50
CA GLY A 1050 34.86 29.66 22.77
C GLY A 1050 35.49 30.19 24.05
N VAL A 1051 36.61 29.57 24.44
CA VAL A 1051 37.35 29.88 25.70
C VAL A 1051 37.84 31.34 25.77
N LYS A 1052 38.01 32.00 24.61
CA LYS A 1052 38.41 33.41 24.49
C LYS A 1052 37.25 34.33 24.08
N GLY A 1053 36.00 33.87 24.18
CA GLY A 1053 34.82 34.61 23.73
C GLY A 1053 34.70 35.98 24.39
N LYS A 1054 34.51 37.02 23.58
CA LYS A 1054 34.34 38.41 24.07
C LYS A 1054 32.88 38.86 23.93
N PRO A 1055 32.36 39.67 24.86
CA PRO A 1055 31.03 40.28 24.72
C PRO A 1055 30.83 41.03 23.39
N ALA A 1056 31.90 41.58 22.81
CA ALA A 1056 31.86 42.25 21.51
C ALA A 1056 31.49 41.32 20.35
N ASP A 1057 31.92 40.05 20.35
CA ASP A 1057 31.58 39.08 19.30
C ASP A 1057 30.09 38.72 19.36
N ARG A 1058 29.57 38.55 20.59
CA ARG A 1058 28.14 38.32 20.84
C ARG A 1058 27.27 39.49 20.39
N GLN A 1059 27.66 40.73 20.73
CA GLN A 1059 26.97 41.94 20.27
C GLN A 1059 27.03 42.08 18.75
N ALA A 1060 28.15 41.74 18.12
CA ALA A 1060 28.27 41.73 16.67
C ALA A 1060 27.33 40.70 16.01
N ALA A 1061 27.17 39.51 16.60
CA ALA A 1061 26.21 38.51 16.14
C ALA A 1061 24.76 39.01 16.24
N LEU A 1062 24.36 39.58 17.38
CA LEU A 1062 23.01 40.14 17.58
C LEU A 1062 22.71 41.28 16.60
N LYS A 1063 23.65 42.21 16.42
CA LYS A 1063 23.54 43.30 15.42
C LYS A 1063 23.44 42.76 14.00
N GLY A 1064 24.18 41.70 13.68
CA GLY A 1064 24.11 41.01 12.41
C GLY A 1064 22.73 40.41 12.15
N LEU A 1065 22.14 39.75 13.16
CA LEU A 1065 20.78 39.18 13.09
C LEU A 1065 19.72 40.26 12.88
N ASP A 1066 19.83 41.40 13.57
CA ASP A 1066 18.93 42.55 13.35
C ASP A 1066 19.04 43.09 11.92
N GLY A 1067 20.28 43.18 11.40
CA GLY A 1067 20.54 43.57 10.02
C GLY A 1067 19.95 42.58 9.01
N TYR A 1068 20.06 41.28 9.28
CA TYR A 1068 19.48 40.22 8.46
C TYR A 1068 17.94 40.33 8.44
N ILE A 1069 17.30 40.42 9.61
CA ILE A 1069 15.84 40.55 9.74
C ILE A 1069 15.34 41.79 8.99
N THR A 1070 16.01 42.94 9.19
CA THR A 1070 15.70 44.19 8.48
C THR A 1070 15.76 44.01 6.97
N ARG A 1071 16.78 43.31 6.47
CA ARG A 1071 16.94 43.03 5.03
C ARG A 1071 15.84 42.12 4.51
N ILE A 1072 15.49 41.04 5.21
CA ILE A 1072 14.41 40.14 4.80
C ILE A 1072 13.07 40.88 4.75
N ARG A 1073 12.76 41.72 5.75
CA ARG A 1073 11.55 42.56 5.76
C ARG A 1073 11.54 43.59 4.62
N ALA A 1074 12.70 44.13 4.24
CA ALA A 1074 12.80 45.00 3.08
C ALA A 1074 12.49 44.26 1.77
N LEU A 1075 12.97 43.02 1.61
CA LEU A 1075 12.65 42.18 0.46
C LEU A 1075 11.16 41.81 0.40
N GLU A 1076 10.53 41.53 1.55
CA GLU A 1076 9.09 41.30 1.68
C GLU A 1076 8.29 42.53 1.26
N LYS A 1077 8.62 43.71 1.81
CA LYS A 1077 7.96 44.99 1.50
C LYS A 1077 8.10 45.37 0.02
N ALA A 1078 9.22 45.01 -0.60
CA ALA A 1078 9.46 45.22 -2.02
C ALA A 1078 8.78 44.16 -2.91
N HIS A 1079 7.99 43.23 -2.35
CA HIS A 1079 7.39 42.08 -3.03
C HIS A 1079 8.41 41.24 -3.81
N THR A 1080 9.67 41.26 -3.36
CA THR A 1080 10.76 40.50 -3.96
C THR A 1080 10.63 39.03 -3.54
N ILE A 1081 10.33 38.76 -2.27
CA ILE A 1081 10.04 37.43 -1.72
C ILE A 1081 8.58 37.35 -1.24
N ALA A 1082 8.02 36.13 -1.20
CA ALA A 1082 6.70 35.91 -0.62
C ALA A 1082 6.69 36.19 0.90
N ALA A 1083 5.55 36.64 1.43
CA ALA A 1083 5.39 36.88 2.88
C ALA A 1083 5.61 35.62 3.72
N SER A 1084 5.22 34.45 3.20
CA SER A 1084 5.51 33.15 3.83
C SER A 1084 7.02 32.90 3.93
N THR A 1085 7.78 33.13 2.87
CA THR A 1085 9.25 33.01 2.88
C THR A 1085 9.90 33.97 3.86
N ALA A 1086 9.47 35.23 3.87
CA ALA A 1086 9.97 36.22 4.82
C ALA A 1086 9.71 35.79 6.26
N LYS A 1087 8.51 35.27 6.55
CA LYS A 1087 8.14 34.73 7.86
C LYS A 1087 9.06 33.60 8.29
N GLU A 1088 9.32 32.61 7.44
CA GLU A 1088 10.22 31.49 7.76
C GLU A 1088 11.64 31.96 8.12
N LEU A 1089 12.21 32.83 7.28
CA LEU A 1089 13.57 33.33 7.49
C LEU A 1089 13.68 34.23 8.72
N VAL A 1090 12.68 35.07 8.98
CA VAL A 1090 12.65 35.94 10.18
C VAL A 1090 12.45 35.10 11.44
N THR A 1091 11.54 34.12 11.44
CA THR A 1091 11.33 33.23 12.58
C THR A 1091 12.59 32.43 12.90
N ALA A 1092 13.29 31.92 11.89
CA ALA A 1092 14.58 31.25 12.09
C ALA A 1092 15.63 32.20 12.69
N ALA A 1093 15.75 33.43 12.16
CA ALA A 1093 16.69 34.41 12.68
C ALA A 1093 16.38 34.85 14.13
N GLU A 1094 15.11 35.03 14.48
CA GLU A 1094 14.67 35.34 15.85
C GLU A 1094 14.94 34.19 16.82
N ALA A 1095 14.80 32.94 16.38
CA ALA A 1095 15.17 31.78 17.17
C ALA A 1095 16.67 31.75 17.47
N VAL A 1096 17.52 32.04 16.48
CA VAL A 1096 18.96 32.20 16.69
C VAL A 1096 19.25 33.34 17.66
N LYS A 1097 18.60 34.50 17.48
CA LYS A 1097 18.77 35.68 18.35
C LYS A 1097 18.40 35.37 19.80
N THR A 1098 17.31 34.65 20.02
CA THR A 1098 16.87 34.22 21.35
C THR A 1098 17.91 33.27 21.97
N ALA A 1099 18.40 32.28 21.22
CA ALA A 1099 19.43 31.35 21.70
C ALA A 1099 20.75 32.06 22.04
N VAL A 1100 21.17 33.03 21.21
CA VAL A 1100 22.35 33.87 21.48
C VAL A 1100 22.14 34.75 22.71
N SER A 1101 20.91 35.17 23.02
CA SER A 1101 20.60 36.03 24.18
C SER A 1101 20.45 35.25 25.49
N ALA A 1102 20.14 33.95 25.42
CA ALA A 1102 19.95 33.09 26.60
C ALA A 1102 21.26 32.52 27.18
N ASN A 1103 22.30 32.37 26.35
CA ASN A 1103 23.66 32.00 26.79
C ASN A 1103 24.43 33.21 27.34
#